data_AF-A0A2G2L2Q0-F1
#
_entry.id   AF-A0A2G2L2Q0-F1
#
_cell.length_a   1.000
_cell.length_b   1.000
_cell.length_c   1.000
_cell.angle_alpha   90.00
_cell.angle_beta   90.00
_cell.angle_gamma   90.00
#
_symmetry.space_group_name_H-M   'P 1'
#
loop_
_entity.id
_entity.type
_entity.pdbx_description
1 polymer ?
#
loop_
_entity_poly.entity_id
_entity_poly.type
_entity_poly.pdbx_seq_one_letter_code
_entity_poly.pdbx_strand_id
1 'polypeptide(L)'
;MNNWLLRHTSTMMVMAFAVIFLVRFSSVPNFINSLTPENIYQLTLDIRFEPDDEIINIETYIPIANERQQIIEEQFVNNGLGNLIKEDESGKIVQWNGNSLHNSVQYRVLLRTQQTKYNINSDIVIPKEHPESLKIFLQETASIQANHPEVKQLWKNIKPKSTEQFMPTIKAIYDYTYKEISGAPFKGFTDAVTALRLKQASCNGKSRLFVALARLNNIPARLIGGIILNQGSKKTSHQWVEVFVEGHWIPFGPTNGNFASLPANYISLYTMDKFLFKHTADINFDYLFTTDKRLVASSLYQAELLDSDDVKQGSSINISQLLLVMGLAPQTIGLFLLFPLCTFAITFLRNVVGIKTFGIFMPMLIAAACVFTGFFRGVSAFVVILSISFFAHVLLDKMQMLKIARLAAIITVNTLFIIIGLNIIGSQTNLEFGMLSLFPVVIISFIAEKIHDLSSDNDWSGLILVSLGTLLSIWLCYLILSSFLLEGLFSFYPEFYLLVLASQIYIGQWTGLRFSELYRFRKILGDDENPVIGINERNRGLIIARNDKKLLRLAADKLATKTQLEKFNIPIPSTLLKIGNLAQLSLLDEFLVNIRQFALKPNQGSQGNGILIIVDRVGECFVTANGKKKTFSDVRKQCSDIISGSYSQTGDEDIAYFEPLIIQHDLLQNLAPFGLSDIRVIVSKGKVVSAMLRMPTKESDGKANLHQRAVGIAIDIATGITTNANIKGKTVEKHPDNGNLLVGIQIPFWKQIVKMSTLCQQAITLGYMGVDICIDKEIGPLVLEVNGRPGIEIQNIQNRGLYADYNS
;
A
#
# COMPACT_ATOMS: atom_id res chain seq x y z
N MET A 1 -19.28 12.06 -34.35
CA MET A 1 -17.91 12.30 -33.82
C MET A 1 -17.72 11.82 -32.37
N ASN A 2 -18.60 12.17 -31.40
CA ASN A 2 -18.38 11.84 -29.97
C ASN A 2 -18.19 10.35 -29.62
N ASN A 3 -18.91 9.42 -30.27
CA ASN A 3 -18.79 7.99 -29.94
C ASN A 3 -17.52 7.31 -30.48
N TRP A 4 -16.88 7.85 -31.51
CA TRP A 4 -15.65 7.29 -32.06
C TRP A 4 -14.44 7.63 -31.18
N LEU A 5 -14.35 8.90 -30.76
CA LEU A 5 -13.33 9.38 -29.83
C LEU A 5 -13.37 8.60 -28.51
N LEU A 6 -14.57 8.40 -27.93
CA LEU A 6 -14.74 7.66 -26.68
C LEU A 6 -14.32 6.18 -26.77
N ARG A 7 -14.43 5.54 -27.95
CA ARG A 7 -14.05 4.13 -28.16
C ARG A 7 -12.54 3.94 -28.37
N HIS A 8 -11.83 4.97 -28.81
CA HIS A 8 -10.40 4.93 -29.13
C HIS A 8 -9.55 5.75 -28.15
N THR A 9 -10.10 6.13 -27.00
CA THR A 9 -9.37 6.92 -25.99
C THR A 9 -8.11 6.22 -25.50
N SER A 10 -8.18 4.91 -25.24
CA SER A 10 -7.01 4.13 -24.81
C SER A 10 -5.93 4.07 -25.89
N THR A 11 -6.30 3.85 -27.16
CA THR A 11 -5.33 3.82 -28.27
C THR A 11 -4.73 5.20 -28.53
N MET A 12 -5.53 6.26 -28.45
CA MET A 12 -5.03 7.65 -28.54
C MET A 12 -4.04 7.98 -27.41
N MET A 13 -4.31 7.55 -26.18
CA MET A 13 -3.39 7.74 -25.05
C MET A 13 -2.09 6.96 -25.22
N VAL A 14 -2.14 5.74 -25.75
CA VAL A 14 -0.93 4.95 -26.07
C VAL A 14 -0.11 5.62 -27.17
N MET A 15 -0.76 6.14 -28.22
CA MET A 15 -0.07 6.89 -29.27
C MET A 15 0.55 8.19 -28.73
N ALA A 16 -0.17 8.93 -27.89
CA ALA A 16 0.35 10.13 -27.24
C ALA A 16 1.55 9.81 -26.35
N PHE A 17 1.48 8.73 -25.56
CA PHE A 17 2.60 8.21 -24.79
C PHE A 17 3.80 7.92 -25.70
N ALA A 18 3.63 7.16 -26.79
CA ALA A 18 4.71 6.78 -27.68
C ALA A 18 5.41 8.00 -28.31
N VAL A 19 4.65 8.99 -28.77
CA VAL A 19 5.20 10.22 -29.37
C VAL A 19 5.97 11.04 -28.33
N ILE A 20 5.37 11.31 -27.17
CA ILE A 20 6.01 12.12 -26.11
C ILE A 20 7.27 11.41 -25.60
N PHE A 21 7.17 10.10 -25.36
CA PHE A 21 8.27 9.29 -24.88
C PHE A 21 9.43 9.25 -25.88
N LEU A 22 9.17 9.04 -27.18
CA LEU A 22 10.23 9.00 -28.20
C LEU A 22 10.96 10.35 -28.32
N VAL A 23 10.21 11.47 -28.29
CA VAL A 23 10.81 12.81 -28.32
C VAL A 23 11.71 13.02 -27.12
N ARG A 24 11.22 12.74 -25.89
CA ARG A 24 12.04 12.92 -24.67
C ARG A 24 13.20 11.95 -24.58
N PHE A 25 13.00 10.69 -24.95
CA PHE A 25 14.06 9.68 -24.95
C PHE A 25 15.20 10.07 -25.89
N SER A 26 14.90 10.69 -27.03
CA SER A 26 15.92 11.19 -27.97
C SER A 26 16.65 12.45 -27.49
N SER A 27 16.03 13.25 -26.62
CA SER A 27 16.60 14.53 -26.15
C SER A 27 17.46 14.40 -24.89
N VAL A 28 17.40 13.28 -24.16
CA VAL A 28 18.10 13.10 -22.88
C VAL A 28 19.36 12.25 -23.07
N PRO A 29 20.57 12.84 -22.99
CA PRO A 29 21.80 12.07 -23.06
C PRO A 29 21.94 11.14 -21.84
N ASN A 30 22.37 9.89 -22.08
CA ASN A 30 22.69 8.87 -21.07
C ASN A 30 21.53 8.47 -20.11
N PHE A 31 20.37 8.09 -20.66
CA PHE A 31 19.20 7.53 -19.95
C PHE A 31 19.52 6.50 -18.86
N ILE A 32 20.45 5.58 -19.12
CA ILE A 32 20.79 4.51 -18.19
C ILE A 32 21.35 5.09 -16.88
N ASN A 33 22.17 6.14 -16.96
CA ASN A 33 22.78 6.75 -15.78
C ASN A 33 21.76 7.52 -14.93
N SER A 34 20.69 8.04 -15.53
CA SER A 34 19.59 8.67 -14.76
C SER A 34 18.67 7.67 -14.05
N LEU A 35 18.74 6.39 -14.40
CA LEU A 35 17.94 5.31 -13.77
C LEU A 35 18.75 4.40 -12.85
N THR A 36 20.08 4.48 -12.89
CA THR A 36 20.92 3.73 -11.96
C THR A 36 20.72 4.27 -10.55
N PRO A 37 20.33 3.42 -9.58
CA PRO A 37 20.16 3.86 -8.22
C PRO A 37 21.50 4.27 -7.62
N GLU A 38 21.49 5.32 -6.82
CA GLU A 38 22.69 5.88 -6.22
C GLU A 38 22.68 5.71 -4.70
N ASN A 39 23.89 5.67 -4.13
CA ASN A 39 24.05 5.59 -2.69
C ASN A 39 24.00 6.98 -2.09
N ILE A 40 23.02 7.21 -1.24
CA ILE A 40 23.01 8.32 -0.30
C ILE A 40 23.37 7.81 1.09
N TYR A 41 23.95 8.71 1.88
CA TYR A 41 24.39 8.42 3.23
C TYR A 41 23.68 9.35 4.20
N GLN A 42 22.99 8.77 5.17
CA GLN A 42 22.51 9.51 6.32
C GLN A 42 23.54 9.37 7.43
N LEU A 43 24.13 10.49 7.85
CA LEU A 43 25.02 10.56 8.99
C LEU A 43 24.29 11.24 10.14
N THR A 44 24.24 10.55 11.28
CA THR A 44 23.78 11.10 12.56
C THR A 44 24.96 11.20 13.51
N LEU A 45 25.17 12.38 14.10
CA LEU A 45 26.07 12.62 15.20
C LEU A 45 25.23 12.83 16.46
N ASP A 46 25.30 11.88 17.37
CA ASP A 46 24.72 11.97 18.72
C ASP A 46 25.82 12.41 19.68
N ILE A 47 25.60 13.52 20.40
CA ILE A 47 26.50 13.99 21.46
C ILE A 47 25.73 13.94 22.77
N ARG A 48 26.34 13.38 23.81
CA ARG A 48 25.81 13.30 25.17
C ARG A 48 26.78 13.96 26.14
N PHE A 49 26.25 14.68 27.11
CA PHE A 49 27.03 15.43 28.09
C PHE A 49 26.24 15.61 29.38
N GLU A 50 26.89 15.55 30.53
CA GLU A 50 26.25 15.86 31.82
C GLU A 50 26.67 17.28 32.28
N PRO A 51 25.74 18.23 32.47
CA PRO A 51 26.04 19.56 32.98
C PRO A 51 26.29 19.53 34.50
N ASP A 52 27.46 19.99 34.94
CA ASP A 52 27.73 20.30 36.36
C ASP A 52 27.45 21.80 36.63
N ASP A 53 26.17 22.22 36.53
CA ASP A 53 25.64 23.58 36.78
C ASP A 53 26.27 24.76 35.97
N GLU A 54 27.25 24.49 35.10
CA GLU A 54 27.91 25.47 34.23
C GLU A 54 27.28 25.58 32.83
N ILE A 55 27.53 26.71 32.16
CA ILE A 55 27.16 26.90 30.75
C ILE A 55 27.98 25.93 29.89
N ILE A 56 27.29 25.04 29.18
CA ILE A 56 27.92 24.10 28.27
C ILE A 56 28.22 24.82 26.95
N ASN A 57 29.43 24.66 26.45
CA ASN A 57 29.83 25.03 25.11
C ASN A 57 30.40 23.80 24.41
N ILE A 58 29.81 23.37 23.30
CA ILE A 58 30.28 22.24 22.48
C ILE A 58 30.42 22.71 21.04
N GLU A 59 31.59 22.50 20.46
CA GLU A 59 31.92 22.85 19.09
C GLU A 59 32.37 21.62 18.32
N THR A 60 31.85 21.47 17.09
CA THR A 60 32.32 20.44 16.17
C THR A 60 32.21 20.88 14.72
N TYR A 61 32.90 20.17 13.83
CA TYR A 61 32.86 20.42 12.39
C TYR A 61 31.73 19.62 11.73
N ILE A 62 30.99 20.29 10.86
CA ILE A 62 29.91 19.72 10.04
C ILE A 62 30.29 19.81 8.55
N PRO A 63 29.76 18.92 7.70
CA PRO A 63 30.13 18.88 6.28
C PRO A 63 29.78 20.18 5.55
N ILE A 64 30.61 20.54 4.58
CA ILE A 64 30.37 21.59 3.58
C ILE A 64 30.20 20.93 2.21
N ALA A 65 29.33 21.48 1.36
CA ALA A 65 29.18 21.01 -0.02
C ALA A 65 30.46 21.31 -0.83
N ASN A 66 30.92 20.34 -1.63
CA ASN A 66 32.03 20.50 -2.56
C ASN A 66 31.83 19.62 -3.79
N GLU A 67 32.80 19.60 -4.71
CA GLU A 67 32.75 18.81 -5.95
C GLU A 67 32.42 17.31 -5.74
N ARG A 68 32.68 16.77 -4.55
CA ARG A 68 32.47 15.36 -4.23
C ARG A 68 31.33 15.07 -3.27
N GLN A 69 30.97 15.99 -2.39
CA GLN A 69 29.95 15.77 -1.38
C GLN A 69 28.88 16.85 -1.49
N GLN A 70 27.64 16.44 -1.69
CA GLN A 70 26.47 17.30 -1.77
C GLN A 70 25.60 17.07 -0.54
N ILE A 71 25.15 18.16 0.07
CA ILE A 71 24.24 18.14 1.21
C ILE A 71 22.81 18.20 0.66
N ILE A 72 22.02 17.17 0.94
CA ILE A 72 20.62 17.07 0.51
C ILE A 72 19.71 17.67 1.59
N GLU A 73 19.93 17.30 2.84
CA GLU A 73 19.10 17.72 3.97
C GLU A 73 19.98 17.81 5.23
N GLU A 74 19.74 18.83 6.06
CA GLU A 74 20.45 19.08 7.32
C GLU A 74 19.43 19.38 8.43
N GLN A 75 19.53 18.68 9.56
CA GLN A 75 18.63 18.80 10.69
C GLN A 75 19.39 18.87 12.02
N PHE A 76 18.91 19.70 12.95
CA PHE A 76 19.47 19.88 14.28
C PHE A 76 18.41 19.61 15.35
N VAL A 77 18.73 18.76 16.31
CA VAL A 77 17.94 18.55 17.53
C VAL A 77 18.73 19.12 18.69
N ASN A 78 18.40 20.35 19.07
CA ASN A 78 19.19 21.12 20.02
C ASN A 78 18.78 20.92 21.50
N ASN A 79 17.61 20.31 21.76
CA ASN A 79 17.10 20.00 23.11
C ASN A 79 17.24 21.17 24.11
N GLY A 80 16.90 22.39 23.68
CA GLY A 80 16.93 23.60 24.53
C GLY A 80 18.23 24.40 24.50
N LEU A 81 19.30 23.92 23.86
CA LEU A 81 20.52 24.71 23.62
C LEU A 81 20.37 25.65 22.42
N GLY A 82 21.03 26.80 22.45
CA GLY A 82 21.22 27.64 21.27
C GLY A 82 22.27 27.03 20.35
N ASN A 83 22.09 27.14 19.03
CA ASN A 83 23.09 26.75 18.05
C ASN A 83 23.57 27.97 17.25
N LEU A 84 24.89 28.08 17.07
CA LEU A 84 25.53 29.08 16.24
C LEU A 84 26.42 28.38 15.21
N ILE A 85 26.23 28.70 13.94
CA ILE A 85 27.04 28.15 12.85
C ILE A 85 28.04 29.23 12.41
N LYS A 86 29.31 28.87 12.33
CA LYS A 86 30.41 29.71 11.86
C LYS A 86 31.17 28.97 10.76
N GLU A 87 31.79 29.69 9.85
CA GLU A 87 32.65 29.12 8.83
C GLU A 87 33.99 29.85 8.82
N ASP A 88 35.09 29.10 8.82
CA ASP A 88 36.45 29.61 8.76
C ASP A 88 37.28 28.83 7.71
N GLU A 89 38.57 29.16 7.56
CA GLU A 89 39.47 28.47 6.61
C GLU A 89 39.61 26.95 6.86
N SER A 90 39.31 26.49 8.08
CA SER A 90 39.36 25.08 8.44
C SER A 90 38.04 24.35 8.16
N GLY A 91 36.89 25.02 8.17
CA GLY A 91 35.61 24.45 7.77
C GLY A 91 34.39 25.10 8.44
N LYS A 92 33.23 24.43 8.33
CA LYS A 92 31.96 24.87 8.94
C LYS A 92 31.84 24.25 10.32
N ILE A 93 31.72 25.09 11.33
CA ILE A 93 31.67 24.74 12.74
C ILE A 93 30.27 25.04 13.27
N VAL A 94 29.69 24.09 13.98
CA VAL A 94 28.50 24.30 14.80
C VAL A 94 28.92 24.38 16.27
N GLN A 95 28.39 25.38 16.95
CA GLN A 95 28.59 25.65 18.37
C GLN A 95 27.23 25.56 19.08
N TRP A 96 27.10 24.63 20.01
CA TRP A 96 25.96 24.56 20.92
C TRP A 96 26.32 25.20 22.24
N ASN A 97 25.52 26.17 22.68
CA ASN A 97 25.74 26.91 23.92
C ASN A 97 24.43 27.10 24.71
N GLY A 98 24.50 26.92 26.03
CA GLY A 98 23.46 27.32 26.96
C GLY A 98 23.35 26.40 28.18
N ASN A 99 22.32 26.67 28.98
CA ASN A 99 21.93 25.82 30.10
C ASN A 99 20.77 24.93 29.63
N SER A 100 20.93 23.61 29.67
CA SER A 100 19.87 22.67 29.31
C SER A 100 19.60 21.66 30.42
N LEU A 101 18.32 21.35 30.63
CA LEU A 101 17.85 20.23 31.44
C LEU A 101 18.10 18.88 30.75
N HIS A 102 18.37 18.90 29.44
CA HIS A 102 18.63 17.72 28.62
C HIS A 102 20.15 17.55 28.37
N ASN A 103 20.59 16.30 28.41
CA ASN A 103 22.00 15.89 28.39
C ASN A 103 22.49 15.45 26.99
N SER A 104 21.85 15.93 25.91
CA SER A 104 22.23 15.52 24.55
C SER A 104 21.84 16.52 23.46
N VAL A 105 22.62 16.54 22.38
CA VAL A 105 22.29 17.18 21.10
C VAL A 105 22.49 16.18 19.96
N GLN A 106 21.71 16.33 18.89
CA GLN A 106 21.85 15.50 17.70
C GLN A 106 21.95 16.37 16.44
N TYR A 107 22.89 16.01 15.58
CA TYR A 107 23.02 16.55 14.23
C TYR A 107 22.78 15.43 13.22
N ARG A 108 21.89 15.65 12.25
CA ARG A 108 21.58 14.68 11.20
C ARG A 108 21.75 15.33 9.84
N VAL A 109 22.44 14.65 8.94
CA VAL A 109 22.67 15.12 7.58
C VAL A 109 22.51 14.00 6.57
N LEU A 110 21.82 14.30 5.47
CA LEU A 110 21.68 13.41 4.32
C LEU A 110 22.60 13.91 3.21
N LEU A 111 23.50 13.04 2.76
CA LEU A 111 24.61 13.38 1.86
C LEU A 111 24.61 12.47 0.63
N ARG A 112 24.92 13.06 -0.52
CA ARG A 112 25.34 12.34 -1.72
C ARG A 112 26.84 12.52 -1.89
N THR A 113 27.57 11.43 -2.16
CA THR A 113 29.02 11.48 -2.27
C THR A 113 29.53 10.73 -3.49
N GLN A 114 30.63 11.22 -4.07
CA GLN A 114 31.24 10.65 -5.27
C GLN A 114 32.70 10.25 -5.03
N GLN A 115 33.11 9.18 -5.71
CA GLN A 115 34.49 8.75 -5.74
C GLN A 115 35.30 9.66 -6.66
N THR A 116 36.52 9.99 -6.26
CA THR A 116 37.50 10.62 -7.14
C THR A 116 38.73 9.76 -7.30
N LYS A 117 39.28 9.76 -8.51
CA LYS A 117 40.55 9.13 -8.84
C LYS A 117 41.28 10.04 -9.82
N TYR A 118 42.48 10.45 -9.44
CA TYR A 118 43.34 11.31 -10.24
C TYR A 118 44.35 10.45 -10.99
N ASN A 119 44.54 10.75 -12.27
CA ASN A 119 45.64 10.20 -13.05
C ASN A 119 46.77 11.23 -13.06
N ILE A 120 47.84 10.96 -12.32
CA ILE A 120 48.97 11.88 -12.17
C ILE A 120 50.01 11.53 -13.24
N ASN A 121 50.38 12.51 -14.06
CA ASN A 121 51.43 12.34 -15.06
C ASN A 121 52.79 12.05 -14.39
N SER A 122 53.56 11.11 -14.94
CA SER A 122 54.88 10.71 -14.40
C SER A 122 55.93 11.81 -14.50
N ASP A 123 55.75 12.75 -15.43
CA ASP A 123 56.79 13.71 -15.83
C ASP A 123 56.70 15.04 -15.05
N ILE A 124 55.78 15.13 -14.09
CA ILE A 124 55.60 16.34 -13.28
C ILE A 124 56.85 16.59 -12.43
N VAL A 125 57.39 17.81 -12.53
CA VAL A 125 58.54 18.28 -11.74
C VAL A 125 58.03 19.09 -10.55
N ILE A 126 58.66 18.92 -9.39
CA ILE A 126 58.34 19.69 -8.19
C ILE A 126 58.76 21.15 -8.40
N PRO A 127 57.83 22.13 -8.32
CA PRO A 127 58.19 23.53 -8.48
C PRO A 127 59.21 23.99 -7.44
N LYS A 128 60.14 24.86 -7.85
CA LYS A 128 61.09 25.49 -6.90
C LYS A 128 60.40 26.56 -6.04
N GLU A 129 59.43 27.26 -6.62
CA GLU A 129 58.66 28.30 -5.96
C GLU A 129 57.16 28.01 -6.05
N HIS A 130 56.44 28.40 -5.01
CA HIS A 130 54.98 28.27 -4.91
C HIS A 130 54.36 29.65 -4.63
N PRO A 131 53.12 29.90 -5.08
CA PRO A 131 52.33 31.07 -4.71
C PRO A 131 52.26 31.30 -3.19
N GLU A 132 52.12 32.56 -2.77
CA GLU A 132 52.08 32.95 -1.35
C GLU A 132 51.01 32.18 -0.55
N SER A 133 49.85 31.93 -1.17
CA SER A 133 48.74 31.17 -0.57
C SER A 133 49.10 29.72 -0.21
N LEU A 134 50.13 29.13 -0.83
CA LEU A 134 50.55 27.76 -0.56
C LEU A 134 51.69 27.64 0.44
N LYS A 135 52.37 28.75 0.77
CA LYS A 135 53.53 28.73 1.69
C LYS A 135 53.16 28.20 3.07
N ILE A 136 51.95 28.47 3.56
CA ILE A 136 51.47 27.92 4.84
C ILE A 136 51.46 26.38 4.86
N PHE A 137 51.27 25.73 3.70
CA PHE A 137 51.25 24.27 3.59
C PHE A 137 52.64 23.65 3.40
N LEU A 138 53.70 24.46 3.41
CA LEU A 138 55.10 24.06 3.39
C LEU A 138 55.78 24.23 4.75
N GLN A 139 55.24 25.07 5.63
CA GLN A 139 55.83 25.37 6.94
C GLN A 139 55.69 24.19 7.92
N GLU A 140 56.65 24.05 8.83
CA GLU A 140 56.53 23.09 9.92
C GLU A 140 55.61 23.61 11.03
N THR A 141 54.99 22.68 11.75
CA THR A 141 54.16 22.99 12.92
C THR A 141 54.63 22.17 14.11
N ALA A 142 54.15 22.50 15.32
CA ALA A 142 54.49 21.75 16.53
C ALA A 142 54.21 20.24 16.42
N SER A 143 53.25 19.83 15.58
CA SER A 143 52.84 18.44 15.33
C SER A 143 53.40 17.81 14.05
N ILE A 144 53.94 18.63 13.14
CA ILE A 144 54.43 18.24 11.81
C ILE A 144 55.83 18.83 11.66
N GLN A 145 56.82 18.18 12.28
CA GLN A 145 58.18 18.70 12.37
C GLN A 145 59.00 18.35 11.13
N ALA A 146 58.70 18.97 9.99
CA ALA A 146 59.34 18.70 8.70
C ALA A 146 60.87 18.91 8.72
N ASN A 147 61.38 19.89 9.50
CA ASN A 147 62.82 20.16 9.55
C ASN A 147 63.59 19.34 10.58
N HIS A 148 62.90 18.45 11.32
CA HIS A 148 63.52 17.67 12.40
C HIS A 148 64.65 16.77 11.87
N PRO A 149 65.79 16.65 12.59
CA PRO A 149 66.93 15.85 12.13
C PRO A 149 66.59 14.39 11.77
N GLU A 150 65.72 13.74 12.55
CA GLU A 150 65.29 12.35 12.30
C GLU A 150 64.44 12.23 11.01
N VAL A 151 63.58 13.20 10.72
CA VAL A 151 62.77 13.21 9.48
C VAL A 151 63.68 13.42 8.26
N LYS A 152 64.68 14.31 8.37
CA LYS A 152 65.72 14.50 7.34
C LYS A 152 66.56 13.24 7.14
N GLN A 153 66.92 12.56 8.22
CA GLN A 153 67.69 11.32 8.15
C GLN A 153 66.88 10.18 7.53
N LEU A 154 65.59 10.06 7.89
CA LEU A 154 64.68 9.14 7.23
C LEU A 154 64.64 9.40 5.72
N TRP A 155 64.43 10.66 5.31
CA TRP A 155 64.36 11.01 3.90
C TRP A 155 65.63 10.61 3.13
N LYS A 156 66.82 10.81 3.71
CA LYS A 156 68.08 10.36 3.10
C LYS A 156 68.11 8.85 2.82
N ASN A 157 67.43 8.04 3.64
CA ASN A 157 67.39 6.59 3.51
C ASN A 157 66.35 6.09 2.49
N ILE A 158 65.21 6.79 2.36
CA ILE A 158 64.08 6.34 1.52
C ILE A 158 63.96 7.09 0.19
N LYS A 159 64.78 8.13 -0.05
CA LYS A 159 64.68 8.96 -1.26
C LYS A 159 64.85 8.13 -2.54
N PRO A 160 64.05 8.41 -3.59
CA PRO A 160 64.21 7.81 -4.91
C PRO A 160 65.49 8.33 -5.61
N LYS A 161 65.84 7.71 -6.76
CA LYS A 161 66.97 8.16 -7.60
C LYS A 161 66.80 9.59 -8.12
N SER A 162 65.57 10.01 -8.42
CA SER A 162 65.22 11.38 -8.83
C SER A 162 64.29 11.99 -7.80
N THR A 163 64.75 13.01 -7.09
CA THR A 163 63.96 13.79 -6.12
C THR A 163 63.37 15.06 -6.72
N GLU A 164 63.67 15.37 -7.98
CA GLU A 164 63.10 16.52 -8.71
C GLU A 164 61.73 16.18 -9.31
N GLN A 165 61.50 14.90 -9.62
CA GLN A 165 60.23 14.41 -10.13
C GLN A 165 59.24 14.17 -8.98
N PHE A 166 58.00 14.60 -9.19
CA PHE A 166 56.92 14.49 -8.21
C PHE A 166 56.57 13.02 -7.93
N MET A 167 56.33 12.22 -8.98
CA MET A 167 55.82 10.86 -8.83
C MET A 167 56.75 9.90 -8.06
N PRO A 168 58.06 9.81 -8.36
CA PRO A 168 58.98 9.01 -7.56
C PRO A 168 59.04 9.47 -6.09
N THR A 169 59.01 10.78 -5.86
CA THR A 169 59.09 11.40 -4.53
C THR A 169 57.86 11.07 -3.69
N ILE A 170 56.65 11.35 -4.20
CA ILE A 170 55.41 11.08 -3.47
C ILE A 170 55.19 9.58 -3.27
N LYS A 171 55.60 8.74 -4.22
CA LYS A 171 55.50 7.28 -4.12
C LYS A 171 56.40 6.74 -3.00
N ALA A 172 57.62 7.25 -2.84
CA ALA A 172 58.51 6.87 -1.75
C ALA A 172 57.93 7.26 -0.38
N ILE A 173 57.41 8.48 -0.26
CA ILE A 173 56.74 8.97 0.96
C ILE A 173 55.53 8.10 1.31
N TYR A 174 54.69 7.84 0.31
CA TYR A 174 53.50 7.02 0.46
C TYR A 174 53.83 5.58 0.86
N ASP A 175 54.74 4.93 0.13
CA ASP A 175 55.09 3.52 0.38
C ASP A 175 55.69 3.34 1.78
N TYR A 176 56.54 4.27 2.24
CA TYR A 176 57.09 4.22 3.59
C TYR A 176 55.99 4.37 4.66
N THR A 177 55.19 5.43 4.56
CA THR A 177 54.13 5.71 5.56
C THR A 177 52.99 4.69 5.55
N TYR A 178 52.75 4.03 4.41
CA TYR A 178 51.77 2.96 4.28
C TYR A 178 52.31 1.61 4.77
N LYS A 179 53.50 1.18 4.30
CA LYS A 179 54.03 -0.17 4.52
C LYS A 179 54.91 -0.30 5.77
N GLU A 180 55.77 0.68 6.03
CA GLU A 180 56.79 0.59 7.10
C GLU A 180 56.28 1.08 8.46
N ILE A 181 55.33 2.00 8.47
CA ILE A 181 54.64 2.40 9.70
C ILE A 181 53.44 1.49 9.88
N SER A 182 53.38 0.72 10.96
CA SER A 182 52.25 -0.14 11.27
C SER A 182 51.03 0.68 11.72
N GLY A 183 49.82 0.28 11.33
CA GLY A 183 48.60 0.89 11.85
C GLY A 183 48.30 0.42 13.28
N ALA A 184 47.95 1.34 14.19
CA ALA A 184 47.45 0.99 15.51
C ALA A 184 46.30 1.89 15.98
N PRO A 185 45.33 1.36 16.75
CA PRO A 185 44.26 2.14 17.36
C PRO A 185 44.79 2.88 18.60
N PHE A 186 45.75 3.77 18.41
CA PHE A 186 46.32 4.57 19.50
C PHE A 186 45.31 5.64 19.95
N LYS A 187 45.00 5.69 21.24
CA LYS A 187 44.22 6.76 21.87
C LYS A 187 45.21 7.80 22.41
N GLY A 188 45.48 8.84 21.64
CA GLY A 188 46.37 9.92 22.06
C GLY A 188 46.92 10.72 20.89
N PHE A 189 47.52 11.86 21.22
CA PHE A 189 48.19 12.71 20.25
C PHE A 189 49.52 12.07 19.83
N THR A 190 49.71 11.86 18.52
CA THR A 190 50.97 11.35 17.95
C THR A 190 51.43 12.33 16.89
N ASP A 191 52.55 13.02 17.12
CA ASP A 191 53.16 13.90 16.12
C ASP A 191 54.00 13.11 15.08
N ALA A 192 54.52 13.81 14.07
CA ALA A 192 55.27 13.19 12.98
C ALA A 192 56.52 12.43 13.48
N VAL A 193 57.29 13.01 14.39
CA VAL A 193 58.53 12.40 14.92
C VAL A 193 58.22 11.21 15.83
N THR A 194 57.17 11.28 16.64
CA THR A 194 56.71 10.17 17.47
C THR A 194 56.24 9.01 16.61
N ALA A 195 55.48 9.28 15.54
CA ALA A 195 55.07 8.25 14.58
C ALA A 195 56.27 7.55 13.93
N LEU A 196 57.31 8.32 13.60
CA LEU A 196 58.58 7.80 13.07
C LEU A 196 59.29 6.89 14.09
N ARG A 197 59.46 7.35 15.33
CA ARG A 197 60.17 6.60 16.39
C ARG A 197 59.48 5.31 16.77
N LEU A 198 58.15 5.34 16.90
CA LEU A 198 57.36 4.18 17.28
C LEU A 198 57.22 3.15 16.14
N LYS A 199 57.45 3.57 14.88
CA LYS A 199 57.12 2.80 13.67
C LYS A 199 55.68 2.26 13.65
N GLN A 200 54.81 2.86 14.44
CA GLN A 200 53.43 2.47 14.62
C GLN A 200 52.62 3.70 15.00
N ALA A 201 51.51 3.96 14.30
CA ALA A 201 50.67 5.13 14.55
C ALA A 201 49.23 4.92 14.09
N SER A 202 48.32 5.75 14.63
CA SER A 202 46.96 5.89 14.13
C SER A 202 46.93 6.67 12.79
N CYS A 203 45.74 6.82 12.20
CA CYS A 203 45.60 7.56 10.94
C CYS A 203 46.12 9.00 11.01
N ASN A 204 46.01 9.64 12.16
CA ASN A 204 46.53 10.98 12.39
C ASN A 204 48.08 11.00 12.35
N GLY A 205 48.75 10.19 13.18
CA GLY A 205 50.21 10.17 13.24
C GLY A 205 50.87 9.76 11.92
N LYS A 206 50.29 8.78 11.21
CA LYS A 206 50.74 8.41 9.85
C LYS A 206 50.62 9.58 8.86
N SER A 207 49.49 10.29 8.89
CA SER A 207 49.25 11.42 8.00
C SER A 207 50.16 12.62 8.33
N ARG A 208 50.43 12.90 9.61
CA ARG A 208 51.39 13.93 10.04
C ARG A 208 52.80 13.63 9.54
N LEU A 209 53.28 12.38 9.64
CA LEU A 209 54.58 11.99 9.12
C LEU A 209 54.64 12.10 7.58
N PHE A 210 53.57 11.71 6.88
CA PHE A 210 53.46 11.90 5.44
C PHE A 210 53.60 13.37 5.07
N VAL A 211 52.83 14.26 5.73
CA VAL A 211 52.88 15.70 5.47
C VAL A 211 54.26 16.27 5.79
N ALA A 212 54.91 15.84 6.88
CA ALA A 212 56.26 16.28 7.22
C ALA A 212 57.29 15.94 6.11
N LEU A 213 57.22 14.72 5.56
CA LEU A 213 58.08 14.29 4.45
C LEU A 213 57.76 15.01 3.13
N ALA A 214 56.48 15.30 2.87
CA ALA A 214 56.07 16.08 1.69
C ALA A 214 56.59 17.52 1.77
N ARG A 215 56.39 18.18 2.91
CA ARG A 215 56.87 19.55 3.17
C ARG A 215 58.39 19.67 3.08
N LEU A 216 59.12 18.67 3.61
CA LEU A 216 60.58 18.60 3.49
C LEU A 216 61.06 18.59 2.03
N ASN A 217 60.24 18.08 1.11
CA ASN A 217 60.52 17.99 -0.32
C ASN A 217 59.84 19.08 -1.17
N ASN A 218 59.47 20.20 -0.55
CA ASN A 218 58.81 21.33 -1.21
C ASN A 218 57.48 20.98 -1.89
N ILE A 219 56.75 19.98 -1.37
CA ILE A 219 55.41 19.60 -1.83
C ILE A 219 54.39 20.16 -0.82
N PRO A 220 53.55 21.14 -1.20
CA PRO A 220 52.53 21.68 -0.32
C PRO A 220 51.54 20.58 0.07
N ALA A 221 51.37 20.37 1.38
CA ALA A 221 50.56 19.28 1.90
C ALA A 221 49.76 19.70 3.12
N ARG A 222 48.50 19.25 3.16
CA ARG A 222 47.54 19.54 4.24
C ARG A 222 46.87 18.27 4.73
N LEU A 223 46.45 18.30 5.99
CA LEU A 223 45.62 17.25 6.56
C LEU A 223 44.15 17.55 6.33
N ILE A 224 43.35 16.51 6.14
CA ILE A 224 41.90 16.57 6.04
C ILE A 224 41.30 15.64 7.09
N GLY A 225 40.43 16.19 7.93
CA GLY A 225 39.69 15.44 8.92
C GLY A 225 38.27 15.18 8.45
N GLY A 226 37.80 13.96 8.69
CA GLY A 226 36.52 13.52 8.17
C GLY A 226 36.04 12.21 8.75
N ILE A 227 35.06 11.60 8.07
CA ILE A 227 34.41 10.37 8.49
C ILE A 227 34.31 9.41 7.31
N ILE A 228 34.68 8.15 7.56
CA ILE A 228 34.39 7.02 6.66
C ILE A 228 32.97 6.50 6.97
N LEU A 229 32.05 6.68 6.04
CA LEU A 229 30.63 6.36 6.12
C LEU A 229 30.36 4.86 5.94
N ASN A 230 30.90 4.06 6.86
CA ASN A 230 30.60 2.63 6.94
C ASN A 230 29.29 2.43 7.72
N GLN A 231 28.46 1.48 7.27
CA GLN A 231 27.17 1.21 7.89
C GLN A 231 27.33 0.81 9.36
N GLY A 232 26.48 1.36 10.23
CA GLY A 232 26.50 1.13 11.68
C GLY A 232 27.04 2.32 12.47
N SER A 233 27.33 2.09 13.75
CA SER A 233 27.75 3.14 14.68
C SER A 233 29.22 3.02 15.06
N LYS A 234 29.91 4.16 15.18
CA LYS A 234 31.32 4.24 15.56
C LYS A 234 31.64 5.55 16.27
N LYS A 235 32.73 5.56 17.03
CA LYS A 235 33.30 6.77 17.67
C LYS A 235 34.51 7.33 16.94
N THR A 236 34.99 6.66 15.88
CA THR A 236 36.25 7.02 15.24
C THR A 236 36.03 7.92 14.02
N SER A 237 36.68 9.08 14.06
CA SER A 237 36.93 9.90 12.87
C SER A 237 38.10 9.32 12.07
N HIS A 238 38.34 9.88 10.89
CA HIS A 238 39.46 9.52 10.05
C HIS A 238 40.18 10.77 9.55
N GLN A 239 41.49 10.65 9.34
CA GLN A 239 42.30 11.73 8.80
C GLN A 239 43.17 11.19 7.67
N TRP A 240 43.24 11.95 6.58
CA TRP A 240 44.08 11.66 5.42
C TRP A 240 44.82 12.92 4.98
N VAL A 241 45.57 12.81 3.88
CA VAL A 241 46.42 13.88 3.36
C VAL A 241 45.92 14.33 2.00
N GLU A 242 46.02 15.62 1.73
CA GLU A 242 45.97 16.16 0.38
C GLU A 242 47.28 16.88 0.06
N VAL A 243 47.78 16.70 -1.16
CA VAL A 243 48.97 17.38 -1.68
C VAL A 243 48.61 18.18 -2.91
N PHE A 244 49.23 19.35 -3.07
CA PHE A 244 48.94 20.24 -4.18
C PHE A 244 49.81 19.92 -5.40
N VAL A 245 49.18 19.66 -6.55
CA VAL A 245 49.84 19.30 -7.82
C VAL A 245 49.07 19.94 -8.96
N GLU A 246 49.76 20.71 -9.83
CA GLU A 246 49.18 21.33 -11.04
C GLU A 246 47.79 21.98 -10.83
N GLY A 247 47.63 22.76 -9.76
CA GLY A 247 46.37 23.46 -9.48
C GLY A 247 45.35 22.69 -8.64
N HIS A 248 45.60 21.40 -8.33
CA HIS A 248 44.62 20.52 -7.71
C HIS A 248 45.13 19.94 -6.37
N TRP A 249 44.23 19.80 -5.40
CA TRP A 249 44.50 19.08 -4.15
C TRP A 249 44.19 17.59 -4.33
N ILE A 250 45.23 16.76 -4.35
CA ILE A 250 45.14 15.34 -4.63
C ILE A 250 45.20 14.53 -3.32
N PRO A 251 44.24 13.63 -3.05
CA PRO A 251 44.16 12.89 -1.79
C PRO A 251 45.05 11.64 -1.74
N PHE A 252 45.64 11.39 -0.58
CA PHE A 252 46.46 10.24 -0.23
C PHE A 252 46.09 9.73 1.17
N GLY A 253 45.90 8.41 1.30
CA GLY A 253 45.53 7.75 2.54
C GLY A 253 46.61 6.77 3.00
N PRO A 254 47.59 7.19 3.83
CA PRO A 254 48.68 6.35 4.30
C PRO A 254 48.23 5.25 5.28
N THR A 255 46.97 5.26 5.71
CA THR A 255 46.39 4.19 6.54
C THR A 255 45.61 3.15 5.72
N ASN A 256 44.83 3.61 4.75
CA ASN A 256 43.83 2.78 4.07
C ASN A 256 44.22 2.33 2.65
N GLY A 257 45.43 2.66 2.18
CA GLY A 257 45.90 2.20 0.88
C GLY A 257 45.41 3.04 -0.30
N ASN A 258 44.90 4.25 -0.04
CA ASN A 258 44.41 5.14 -1.09
C ASN A 258 45.57 5.96 -1.69
N PHE A 259 45.83 5.83 -2.99
CA PHE A 259 46.85 6.60 -3.71
C PHE A 259 46.19 7.40 -4.83
N ALA A 260 46.27 8.73 -4.76
CA ALA A 260 45.63 9.64 -5.72
C ALA A 260 44.13 9.35 -5.94
N SER A 261 43.45 8.89 -4.90
CA SER A 261 42.05 8.48 -4.97
C SER A 261 41.37 8.63 -3.62
N LEU A 262 40.09 8.97 -3.62
CA LEU A 262 39.28 9.03 -2.41
C LEU A 262 37.94 8.32 -2.67
N PRO A 263 37.67 7.20 -1.98
CA PRO A 263 36.43 6.45 -2.16
C PRO A 263 35.18 7.30 -1.83
N ALA A 264 34.04 6.93 -2.41
CA ALA A 264 32.78 7.67 -2.24
C ALA A 264 32.32 7.75 -0.77
N ASN A 265 32.62 6.75 0.06
CA ASN A 265 32.22 6.75 1.47
C ASN A 265 33.08 7.64 2.38
N TYR A 266 33.93 8.52 1.85
CA TYR A 266 34.75 9.46 2.65
C TYR A 266 34.18 10.87 2.53
N ILE A 267 33.81 11.45 3.66
CA ILE A 267 33.39 12.86 3.75
C ILE A 267 34.43 13.69 4.49
N SER A 268 34.68 14.90 3.97
CA SER A 268 35.50 15.92 4.62
C SER A 268 34.65 16.78 5.53
N LEU A 269 35.11 17.00 6.75
CA LEU A 269 34.49 17.91 7.71
C LEU A 269 35.34 19.17 7.90
N TYR A 270 36.68 19.01 7.94
CA TYR A 270 37.60 20.12 8.11
C TYR A 270 38.94 19.88 7.44
N THR A 271 39.67 20.96 7.25
CA THR A 271 41.06 20.97 6.79
C THR A 271 42.00 21.41 7.91
N MET A 272 43.29 21.15 7.73
CA MET A 272 44.37 21.40 8.70
C MET A 272 44.40 20.42 9.90
N ASP A 273 45.37 20.61 10.80
CA ASP A 273 45.56 19.77 11.98
C ASP A 273 44.75 20.31 13.17
N LYS A 274 43.44 20.05 13.15
CA LYS A 274 42.48 20.51 14.18
C LYS A 274 41.89 19.32 14.95
N PHE A 275 41.38 19.60 16.14
CA PHE A 275 40.58 18.63 16.90
C PHE A 275 39.13 18.68 16.41
N LEU A 276 38.49 17.52 16.25
CA LEU A 276 37.11 17.43 15.76
C LEU A 276 36.08 18.01 16.75
N PHE A 277 36.36 17.92 18.05
CA PHE A 277 35.50 18.44 19.11
C PHE A 277 36.29 19.39 20.00
N LYS A 278 35.63 20.46 20.42
CA LYS A 278 36.01 21.26 21.60
C LYS A 278 34.79 21.35 22.49
N HIS A 279 34.98 21.22 23.78
CA HIS A 279 33.88 21.31 24.73
C HIS A 279 34.33 21.95 26.05
N THR A 280 33.38 22.37 26.88
CA THR A 280 33.65 22.79 28.27
C THR A 280 34.44 21.71 28.99
N ALA A 281 35.45 22.10 29.77
CA ALA A 281 36.27 21.16 30.54
C ALA A 281 35.42 20.44 31.60
N ASP A 282 35.92 19.29 32.06
CA ASP A 282 35.39 18.55 33.21
C ASP A 282 33.91 18.07 33.12
N ILE A 283 33.32 18.09 31.93
CA ILE A 283 32.02 17.48 31.66
C ILE A 283 32.16 16.03 31.19
N ASN A 284 31.17 15.18 31.52
CA ASN A 284 31.09 13.81 31.01
C ASN A 284 30.68 13.80 29.52
N PHE A 285 31.62 14.02 28.62
CA PHE A 285 31.38 14.12 27.18
C PHE A 285 31.49 12.77 26.46
N ASP A 286 30.41 12.36 25.79
CA ASP A 286 30.41 11.21 24.89
C ASP A 286 29.77 11.55 23.54
N TYR A 287 30.16 10.82 22.49
CA TYR A 287 29.60 10.99 21.16
C TYR A 287 29.56 9.68 20.38
N LEU A 288 28.67 9.62 19.40
CA LEU A 288 28.51 8.48 18.51
C LEU A 288 28.11 8.96 17.11
N PHE A 289 28.86 8.51 16.11
CA PHE A 289 28.45 8.62 14.72
C PHE A 289 27.68 7.38 14.32
N THR A 290 26.48 7.54 13.78
CA THR A 290 25.69 6.46 13.17
C THR A 290 25.51 6.77 11.70
N THR A 291 25.87 5.82 10.84
CA THR A 291 25.74 5.98 9.39
C THR A 291 24.80 4.91 8.83
N ASP A 292 23.79 5.37 8.09
CA ASP A 292 22.92 4.53 7.29
C ASP A 292 23.15 4.80 5.80
N LYS A 293 23.50 3.74 5.06
CA LYS A 293 23.64 3.80 3.61
C LYS A 293 22.32 3.36 2.98
N ARG A 294 21.76 4.19 2.09
CA ARG A 294 20.51 3.88 1.38
C ARG A 294 20.73 4.00 -0.12
N LEU A 295 20.18 3.04 -0.86
CA LEU A 295 20.02 3.16 -2.30
C LEU A 295 18.76 3.97 -2.58
N VAL A 296 18.84 4.95 -3.47
CA VAL A 296 17.71 5.78 -3.89
C VAL A 296 17.72 6.01 -5.38
N ALA A 297 16.56 6.32 -5.95
CA ALA A 297 16.47 6.82 -7.32
C ALA A 297 17.15 8.18 -7.43
N SER A 298 18.15 8.30 -8.31
CA SER A 298 18.94 9.53 -8.47
C SER A 298 18.08 10.73 -8.90
N SER A 299 17.02 10.49 -9.67
CA SER A 299 16.10 11.53 -10.16
C SER A 299 15.32 12.27 -9.06
N LEU A 300 15.16 11.67 -7.87
CA LEU A 300 14.49 12.29 -6.72
C LEU A 300 15.38 13.24 -5.93
N TYR A 301 16.70 13.17 -6.12
CA TYR A 301 17.67 13.88 -5.28
C TYR A 301 18.60 14.78 -6.11
N GLN A 302 18.28 14.98 -7.39
CA GLN A 302 19.03 15.78 -8.35
C GLN A 302 18.51 17.24 -8.37
N ALA A 303 18.52 17.90 -7.21
CA ALA A 303 17.97 19.25 -7.10
C ALA A 303 18.86 20.35 -7.72
N GLU A 304 20.17 20.18 -7.82
CA GLU A 304 21.08 21.35 -8.00
C GLU A 304 22.36 21.12 -8.83
N LEU A 305 22.47 20.03 -9.62
CA LEU A 305 23.66 19.78 -10.46
C LEU A 305 23.55 20.26 -11.91
N LEU A 306 22.49 20.99 -12.26
CA LEU A 306 22.43 21.64 -13.56
C LEU A 306 23.02 23.04 -13.40
N ASP A 307 24.29 23.17 -13.80
CA ASP A 307 24.94 24.45 -14.01
C ASP A 307 24.01 25.41 -14.75
N SER A 308 23.99 26.67 -14.31
CA SER A 308 23.10 27.73 -14.80
C SER A 308 23.19 28.02 -16.30
N ASP A 309 24.18 27.47 -17.00
CA ASP A 309 24.38 27.66 -18.44
C ASP A 309 23.65 26.61 -19.32
N ASP A 310 23.37 25.40 -18.83
CA ASP A 310 22.66 24.35 -19.60
C ASP A 310 21.13 24.48 -19.54
N VAL A 311 20.60 25.31 -18.63
CA VAL A 311 19.15 25.59 -18.50
C VAL A 311 18.58 26.30 -19.74
N LYS A 312 19.43 26.83 -20.64
CA LYS A 312 18.99 27.46 -21.89
C LYS A 312 18.65 26.48 -23.02
N GLN A 313 18.89 25.16 -22.87
CA GLN A 313 18.49 24.16 -23.86
C GLN A 313 17.54 23.11 -23.27
N GLY A 314 16.24 23.42 -23.27
CA GLY A 314 15.17 22.43 -23.19
C GLY A 314 14.91 21.83 -21.80
N SER A 315 14.10 22.52 -21.01
CA SER A 315 13.59 22.09 -19.70
C SER A 315 12.98 20.68 -19.72
N SER A 316 13.73 19.67 -19.28
CA SER A 316 13.17 18.36 -18.96
C SER A 316 12.35 18.48 -17.67
N ILE A 317 11.02 18.56 -17.80
CA ILE A 317 10.10 18.60 -16.65
C ILE A 317 10.28 17.31 -15.83
N ASN A 318 10.86 17.42 -14.63
CA ASN A 318 10.91 16.35 -13.66
C ASN A 318 9.85 16.64 -12.58
N ILE A 319 8.85 15.75 -12.45
CA ILE A 319 7.73 15.97 -11.51
C ILE A 319 8.21 15.94 -10.06
N SER A 320 9.22 15.13 -9.73
CA SER A 320 9.70 15.08 -8.36
C SER A 320 10.30 16.41 -7.92
N GLN A 321 11.00 17.12 -8.80
CA GLN A 321 11.53 18.45 -8.49
C GLN A 321 10.41 19.45 -8.16
N LEU A 322 9.30 19.42 -8.91
CA LEU A 322 8.14 20.26 -8.61
C LEU A 322 7.54 19.95 -7.23
N LEU A 323 7.45 18.66 -6.87
CA LEU A 323 6.91 18.24 -5.58
C LEU A 323 7.86 18.50 -4.41
N LEU A 324 9.18 18.45 -4.62
CA LEU A 324 10.19 18.81 -3.61
C LEU A 324 10.10 20.29 -3.24
N VAL A 325 9.89 21.17 -4.23
CA VAL A 325 9.69 22.62 -4.00
C VAL A 325 8.45 22.88 -3.12
N MET A 326 7.48 21.97 -3.11
CA MET A 326 6.30 22.05 -2.23
C MET A 326 6.58 21.57 -0.78
N GLY A 327 7.82 21.21 -0.45
CA GLY A 327 8.23 20.78 0.89
C GLY A 327 7.88 19.33 1.23
N LEU A 328 7.58 18.49 0.23
CA LEU A 328 7.33 17.06 0.45
C LEU A 328 8.64 16.29 0.57
N ALA A 329 8.71 15.39 1.55
CA ALA A 329 9.86 14.49 1.70
C ALA A 329 10.00 13.57 0.46
N PRO A 330 11.23 13.30 -0.04
CA PRO A 330 11.45 12.50 -1.25
C PRO A 330 10.78 11.12 -1.21
N GLN A 331 10.79 10.45 -0.04
CA GLN A 331 10.15 9.15 0.15
C GLN A 331 8.63 9.22 -0.01
N THR A 332 8.02 10.31 0.44
CA THR A 332 6.58 10.54 0.28
C THR A 332 6.23 10.81 -1.18
N ILE A 333 7.08 11.55 -1.89
CA ILE A 333 6.94 11.79 -3.34
C ILE A 333 6.95 10.46 -4.10
N GLY A 334 7.92 9.57 -3.82
CA GLY A 334 8.00 8.25 -4.44
C GLY A 334 6.72 7.43 -4.31
N LEU A 335 6.11 7.41 -3.12
CA LEU A 335 4.83 6.74 -2.88
C LEU A 335 3.70 7.33 -3.73
N PHE A 336 3.55 8.66 -3.72
CA PHE A 336 2.53 9.34 -4.51
C PHE A 336 2.68 9.08 -6.01
N LEU A 337 3.92 9.06 -6.51
CA LEU A 337 4.19 8.82 -7.92
C LEU A 337 3.71 7.42 -8.37
N LEU A 338 3.76 6.42 -7.49
CA LEU A 338 3.50 5.02 -7.82
C LEU A 338 2.07 4.56 -7.46
N PHE A 339 1.27 5.35 -6.74
CA PHE A 339 -0.12 5.01 -6.41
C PHE A 339 -1.03 4.69 -7.62
N PRO A 340 -0.95 5.39 -8.77
CA PRO A 340 -1.70 5.01 -9.95
C PRO A 340 -1.35 3.61 -10.48
N LEU A 341 -0.07 3.21 -10.38
CA LEU A 341 0.38 1.89 -10.79
C LEU A 341 -0.12 0.79 -9.82
N CYS A 342 -0.13 1.06 -8.52
CA CYS A 342 -0.77 0.19 -7.53
C CYS A 342 -2.27 0.03 -7.81
N THR A 343 -2.96 1.12 -8.15
CA THR A 343 -4.38 1.10 -8.53
C THR A 343 -4.60 0.20 -9.75
N PHE A 344 -3.75 0.34 -10.78
CA PHE A 344 -3.78 -0.51 -11.95
C PHE A 344 -3.62 -1.99 -11.58
N ALA A 345 -2.60 -2.33 -10.78
CA ALA A 345 -2.35 -3.70 -10.35
C ALA A 345 -3.57 -4.31 -9.61
N ILE A 346 -4.19 -3.58 -8.69
CA ILE A 346 -5.38 -4.06 -7.97
C ILE A 346 -6.58 -4.21 -8.91
N THR A 347 -6.79 -3.25 -9.82
CA THR A 347 -7.89 -3.35 -10.81
C THR A 347 -7.70 -4.54 -11.75
N PHE A 348 -6.46 -4.87 -12.12
CA PHE A 348 -6.13 -6.06 -12.89
C PHE A 348 -6.44 -7.35 -12.10
N LEU A 349 -6.01 -7.45 -10.85
CA LEU A 349 -6.34 -8.59 -9.98
C LEU A 349 -7.86 -8.79 -9.86
N ARG A 350 -8.62 -7.70 -9.76
CA ARG A 350 -10.08 -7.76 -9.60
C ARG A 350 -10.81 -8.10 -10.91
N ASN A 351 -10.44 -7.42 -11.99
CA ASN A 351 -11.20 -7.47 -13.23
C ASN A 351 -10.76 -8.61 -14.12
N VAL A 352 -9.47 -8.97 -14.16
CA VAL A 352 -8.89 -10.02 -15.02
C VAL A 352 -8.67 -11.33 -14.26
N VAL A 353 -8.07 -11.28 -13.07
CA VAL A 353 -7.84 -12.51 -12.28
C VAL A 353 -9.11 -12.94 -11.54
N GLY A 354 -9.87 -11.98 -11.04
CA GLY A 354 -11.11 -12.21 -10.29
C GLY A 354 -10.92 -12.40 -8.79
N ILE A 355 -9.84 -11.86 -8.23
CA ILE A 355 -9.56 -11.83 -6.78
C ILE A 355 -10.34 -10.68 -6.15
N LYS A 356 -11.03 -10.96 -5.04
CA LYS A 356 -11.74 -9.94 -4.24
C LYS A 356 -10.81 -9.39 -3.15
N THR A 357 -10.90 -8.09 -2.91
CA THR A 357 -10.08 -7.35 -1.92
C THR A 357 -10.97 -6.39 -1.13
N PHE A 358 -10.46 -5.84 -0.03
CA PHE A 358 -11.08 -4.72 0.70
C PHE A 358 -10.98 -3.40 -0.08
N GLY A 359 -11.53 -3.37 -1.29
CA GLY A 359 -11.40 -2.25 -2.21
C GLY A 359 -9.98 -2.08 -2.77
N ILE A 360 -9.74 -0.90 -3.34
CA ILE A 360 -8.48 -0.55 -4.01
C ILE A 360 -7.55 0.21 -3.06
N PHE A 361 -8.11 1.07 -2.23
CA PHE A 361 -7.35 2.02 -1.42
C PHE A 361 -6.63 1.34 -0.23
N MET A 362 -7.30 0.42 0.45
CA MET A 362 -6.78 -0.19 1.68
C MET A 362 -5.49 -1.00 1.46
N PRO A 363 -5.40 -1.93 0.49
CA PRO A 363 -4.14 -2.64 0.24
C PRO A 363 -2.97 -1.71 -0.09
N MET A 364 -3.24 -0.62 -0.81
CA MET A 364 -2.25 0.37 -1.20
C MET A 364 -1.73 1.18 -0.01
N LEU A 365 -2.61 1.65 0.88
CA LEU A 365 -2.20 2.37 2.08
C LEU A 365 -1.38 1.51 3.03
N ILE A 366 -1.80 0.26 3.23
CA ILE A 366 -1.08 -0.67 4.11
C ILE A 366 0.30 -1.00 3.49
N ALA A 367 0.37 -1.18 2.17
CA ALA A 367 1.64 -1.36 1.48
C ALA A 367 2.56 -0.15 1.62
N ALA A 368 2.03 1.08 1.53
CA ALA A 368 2.78 2.30 1.77
C ALA A 368 3.33 2.36 3.22
N ALA A 369 2.53 1.99 4.22
CA ALA A 369 3.00 1.88 5.61
C ALA A 369 4.09 0.81 5.78
N CYS A 370 4.02 -0.29 5.00
CA CYS A 370 5.03 -1.34 4.98
C CYS A 370 6.37 -0.85 4.37
N VAL A 371 6.37 0.14 3.48
CA VAL A 371 7.62 0.73 2.95
C VAL A 371 8.43 1.41 4.07
N PHE A 372 7.77 2.10 5.00
CA PHE A 372 8.44 2.76 6.12
C PHE A 372 8.82 1.81 7.26
N THR A 373 7.98 0.81 7.55
CA THR A 373 8.16 -0.07 8.73
C THR A 373 8.86 -1.40 8.41
N GLY A 374 8.95 -1.75 7.12
CA GLY A 374 9.34 -3.06 6.63
C GLY A 374 8.15 -4.01 6.44
N PHE A 375 8.17 -4.82 5.39
CA PHE A 375 7.04 -5.67 4.98
C PHE A 375 6.52 -6.58 6.10
N PHE A 376 7.40 -7.37 6.73
CA PHE A 376 6.96 -8.32 7.76
C PHE A 376 6.37 -7.63 8.98
N ARG A 377 6.95 -6.51 9.41
CA ARG A 377 6.47 -5.75 10.57
C ARG A 377 5.14 -5.08 10.26
N GLY A 378 5.01 -4.46 9.09
CA GLY A 378 3.77 -3.83 8.64
C GLY A 378 2.62 -4.83 8.46
N VAL A 379 2.87 -5.97 7.81
CA VAL A 379 1.85 -7.03 7.66
C VAL A 379 1.48 -7.64 9.00
N SER A 380 2.45 -7.88 9.90
CA SER A 380 2.16 -8.39 11.25
C SER A 380 1.29 -7.41 12.04
N ALA A 381 1.61 -6.12 12.01
CA ALA A 381 0.81 -5.07 12.63
C ALA A 381 -0.61 -5.03 12.05
N PHE A 382 -0.75 -5.13 10.73
CA PHE A 382 -2.06 -5.19 10.07
C PHE A 382 -2.89 -6.41 10.51
N VAL A 383 -2.28 -7.60 10.56
CA VAL A 383 -2.95 -8.82 11.02
C VAL A 383 -3.42 -8.67 12.48
N VAL A 384 -2.57 -8.12 13.36
CA VAL A 384 -2.93 -7.86 14.76
C VAL A 384 -4.11 -6.88 14.87
N ILE A 385 -4.06 -5.76 14.15
CA ILE A 385 -5.17 -4.77 14.14
C ILE A 385 -6.46 -5.44 13.63
N LEU A 386 -6.37 -6.23 12.57
CA LEU A 386 -7.53 -6.94 12.00
C LEU A 386 -8.11 -7.95 13.00
N SER A 387 -7.27 -8.72 13.71
CA SER A 387 -7.69 -9.66 14.75
C SER A 387 -8.36 -8.97 15.94
N ILE A 388 -7.81 -7.84 16.41
CA ILE A 388 -8.40 -7.04 17.50
C ILE A 388 -9.75 -6.46 17.06
N SER A 389 -9.78 -5.84 15.88
CA SER A 389 -11.01 -5.29 15.27
C SER A 389 -12.09 -6.36 15.18
N PHE A 390 -11.70 -7.56 14.75
CA PHE A 390 -12.58 -8.70 14.60
C PHE A 390 -13.14 -9.17 15.95
N PHE A 391 -12.28 -9.36 16.95
CA PHE A 391 -12.71 -9.79 18.28
C PHE A 391 -13.61 -8.73 18.95
N ALA A 392 -13.25 -7.44 18.82
CA ALA A 392 -14.07 -6.34 19.30
C ALA A 392 -15.44 -6.32 18.60
N HIS A 393 -15.50 -6.55 17.29
CA HIS A 393 -16.76 -6.66 16.56
C HIS A 393 -17.64 -7.79 17.13
N VAL A 394 -17.09 -8.99 17.31
CA VAL A 394 -17.82 -10.14 17.88
C VAL A 394 -18.33 -9.86 19.29
N LEU A 395 -17.55 -9.16 20.12
CA LEU A 395 -17.95 -8.80 21.48
C LEU A 395 -19.05 -7.72 21.49
N LEU A 396 -18.87 -6.66 20.71
CA LEU A 396 -19.82 -5.53 20.65
C LEU A 396 -21.12 -5.90 19.92
N ASP A 397 -21.07 -6.84 19.00
CA ASP A 397 -22.27 -7.38 18.34
C ASP A 397 -23.19 -8.07 19.36
N LYS A 398 -22.62 -8.82 20.33
CA LYS A 398 -23.39 -9.40 21.44
C LYS A 398 -24.06 -8.35 22.32
N MET A 399 -23.50 -7.15 22.39
CA MET A 399 -24.04 -6.01 23.15
C MET A 399 -25.15 -5.26 22.42
N GLN A 400 -25.50 -5.65 21.18
CA GLN A 400 -26.65 -5.13 20.44
C GLN A 400 -26.56 -3.63 20.13
N MET A 401 -25.33 -3.11 19.95
CA MET A 401 -25.11 -1.70 19.62
C MET A 401 -25.51 -1.38 18.17
N LEU A 402 -26.05 -0.18 17.96
CA LEU A 402 -26.30 0.43 16.64
C LEU A 402 -25.02 0.47 15.79
N LYS A 403 -25.13 0.32 14.46
CA LYS A 403 -24.00 0.24 13.52
C LYS A 403 -22.97 1.37 13.72
N ILE A 404 -23.41 2.62 13.70
CA ILE A 404 -22.52 3.80 13.79
C ILE A 404 -21.77 3.81 15.14
N ALA A 405 -22.50 3.57 16.24
CA ALA A 405 -21.91 3.53 17.58
C ALA A 405 -20.92 2.37 17.73
N ARG A 406 -21.21 1.21 17.12
CA ARG A 406 -20.34 0.05 17.11
C ARG A 406 -19.05 0.31 16.31
N LEU A 407 -19.16 0.90 15.12
CA LEU A 407 -18.00 1.27 14.31
C LEU A 407 -17.10 2.26 15.07
N ALA A 408 -17.69 3.28 15.68
CA ALA A 408 -16.95 4.22 16.53
C ALA A 408 -16.24 3.51 17.69
N ALA A 409 -16.91 2.58 18.37
CA ALA A 409 -16.31 1.80 19.46
C ALA A 409 -15.13 0.93 18.97
N ILE A 410 -15.26 0.25 17.82
CA ILE A 410 -14.17 -0.54 17.23
C ILE A 410 -12.97 0.36 16.89
N ILE A 411 -13.21 1.53 16.31
CA ILE A 411 -12.16 2.51 16.00
C ILE A 411 -11.44 2.95 17.28
N THR A 412 -12.18 3.29 18.34
CA THR A 412 -11.61 3.68 19.63
C THR A 412 -10.78 2.57 20.25
N VAL A 413 -11.27 1.33 20.25
CA VAL A 413 -10.55 0.16 20.77
C VAL A 413 -9.23 -0.04 20.04
N ASN A 414 -9.26 -0.07 18.70
CA ASN A 414 -8.05 -0.21 17.90
C ASN A 414 -7.06 0.94 18.13
N THR A 415 -7.56 2.18 18.21
CA THR A 415 -6.72 3.36 18.47
C THR A 415 -5.99 3.22 19.82
N LEU A 416 -6.69 2.78 20.86
CA LEU A 416 -6.09 2.52 22.17
C LEU A 416 -4.99 1.44 22.09
N PHE A 417 -5.26 0.32 21.41
CA PHE A 417 -4.27 -0.75 21.23
C PHE A 417 -3.04 -0.29 20.44
N ILE A 418 -3.21 0.56 19.42
CA ILE A 418 -2.09 1.14 18.67
C ILE A 418 -1.27 2.08 19.56
N ILE A 419 -1.91 2.94 20.35
CA ILE A 419 -1.19 3.84 21.28
C ILE A 419 -0.38 3.03 22.29
N ILE A 420 -0.97 1.97 22.87
CA ILE A 420 -0.26 1.07 23.79
C ILE A 420 0.90 0.36 23.08
N GLY A 421 0.68 -0.15 21.87
CA GLY A 421 1.73 -0.80 21.07
C GLY A 421 2.88 0.14 20.71
N LEU A 422 2.57 1.38 20.32
CA LEU A 422 3.55 2.42 20.04
C LEU A 422 4.33 2.82 21.29
N ASN A 423 3.70 2.87 22.46
CA ASN A 423 4.39 3.16 23.72
C ASN A 423 5.43 2.07 24.06
N ILE A 424 5.05 0.79 23.91
CA ILE A 424 5.93 -0.35 24.17
C ILE A 424 7.12 -0.34 23.20
N ILE A 425 6.88 -0.15 21.90
CA ILE A 425 7.93 -0.15 20.87
C ILE A 425 8.81 1.11 20.94
N GLY A 426 8.19 2.28 21.10
CA GLY A 426 8.84 3.58 21.13
C GLY A 426 9.82 3.75 22.30
N SER A 427 9.61 3.05 23.42
CA SER A 427 10.54 3.02 24.54
C SER A 427 11.93 2.43 24.21
N GLN A 428 12.06 1.71 23.09
CA GLN A 428 13.30 1.06 22.66
C GLN A 428 13.93 1.70 21.41
N THR A 429 13.22 2.59 20.71
CA THR A 429 13.68 3.19 19.44
C THR A 429 13.36 4.68 19.36
N ASN A 430 14.38 5.54 19.23
CA ASN A 430 14.27 6.99 18.98
C ASN A 430 13.80 7.27 17.52
N LEU A 431 12.68 6.69 17.10
CA LEU A 431 12.07 6.93 15.80
C LEU A 431 11.08 8.09 15.90
N GLU A 432 11.23 9.11 15.06
CA GLU A 432 10.24 10.18 14.92
C GLU A 432 9.04 9.66 14.10
N PHE A 433 7.89 9.46 14.76
CA PHE A 433 6.67 8.89 14.18
C PHE A 433 5.72 9.92 13.53
N GLY A 434 6.17 11.16 13.30
CA GLY A 434 5.32 12.31 12.98
C GLY A 434 4.30 12.08 11.85
N MET A 435 4.74 11.56 10.69
CA MET A 435 3.85 11.25 9.54
C MET A 435 3.30 9.81 9.54
N LEU A 436 3.85 8.90 10.35
CA LEU A 436 3.33 7.54 10.54
C LEU A 436 2.05 7.52 11.40
N SER A 437 1.67 8.65 11.99
CA SER A 437 0.54 8.77 12.92
C SER A 437 -0.85 8.75 12.24
N LEU A 438 -0.97 9.26 11.00
CA LEU A 438 -2.27 9.42 10.32
C LEU A 438 -2.75 8.15 9.59
N PHE A 439 -1.82 7.37 9.02
CA PHE A 439 -2.18 6.16 8.27
C PHE A 439 -2.92 5.11 9.12
N PRO A 440 -2.52 4.82 10.37
CA PRO A 440 -3.24 3.89 11.23
C PRO A 440 -4.70 4.26 11.44
N VAL A 441 -5.02 5.55 11.63
CA VAL A 441 -6.40 6.01 11.86
C VAL A 441 -7.28 5.74 10.64
N VAL A 442 -6.82 6.11 9.44
CA VAL A 442 -7.55 5.87 8.19
C VAL A 442 -7.71 4.37 7.96
N ILE A 443 -6.66 3.58 8.17
CA ILE A 443 -6.67 2.13 8.02
C ILE A 443 -7.66 1.48 8.99
N ILE A 444 -7.64 1.87 10.28
CA ILE A 444 -8.57 1.36 11.30
C ILE A 444 -10.01 1.62 10.92
N SER A 445 -10.34 2.85 10.52
CA SER A 445 -11.72 3.23 10.14
C SER A 445 -12.24 2.36 8.99
N PHE A 446 -11.43 2.21 7.94
CA PHE A 446 -11.79 1.37 6.79
C PHE A 446 -11.88 -0.12 7.14
N ILE A 447 -10.98 -0.64 7.98
CA ILE A 447 -11.04 -2.03 8.46
C ILE A 447 -12.32 -2.28 9.25
N ALA A 448 -12.64 -1.40 10.18
CA ALA A 448 -13.82 -1.52 11.04
C ALA A 448 -15.10 -1.59 10.21
N GLU A 449 -15.22 -0.70 9.22
CA GLU A 449 -16.37 -0.67 8.29
C GLU A 449 -16.46 -1.97 7.49
N LYS A 450 -15.35 -2.45 6.89
CA LYS A 450 -15.37 -3.64 6.03
C LYS A 450 -15.56 -4.94 6.78
N ILE A 451 -15.02 -5.06 8.00
CA ILE A 451 -15.29 -6.22 8.87
C ILE A 451 -16.77 -6.24 9.24
N HIS A 452 -17.36 -5.09 9.56
CA HIS A 452 -18.78 -5.03 9.88
C HIS A 452 -19.65 -5.48 8.69
N ASP A 453 -19.39 -4.94 7.50
CA ASP A 453 -20.15 -5.25 6.27
C ASP A 453 -20.07 -6.74 5.88
N LEU A 454 -18.95 -7.43 6.14
CA LEU A 454 -18.79 -8.85 5.79
C LEU A 454 -19.21 -9.82 6.89
N SER A 455 -19.11 -9.40 8.16
CA SER A 455 -19.50 -10.23 9.31
C SER A 455 -21.02 -10.33 9.46
N SER A 456 -21.76 -9.28 9.07
CA SER A 456 -23.24 -9.28 9.07
C SER A 456 -23.86 -10.38 8.20
N ASP A 457 -23.15 -10.83 7.16
CA ASP A 457 -23.61 -11.87 6.23
C ASP A 457 -23.36 -13.30 6.74
N ASN A 458 -22.72 -13.50 7.90
CA ASN A 458 -22.28 -14.81 8.41
C ASN A 458 -21.39 -15.61 7.42
N ASP A 459 -20.82 -14.95 6.41
CA ASP A 459 -19.95 -15.55 5.39
C ASP A 459 -18.48 -15.47 5.80
N TRP A 460 -18.15 -16.26 6.82
CA TRP A 460 -16.77 -16.43 7.31
C TRP A 460 -15.80 -16.85 6.20
N SER A 461 -16.27 -17.69 5.26
CA SER A 461 -15.46 -18.18 4.15
C SER A 461 -15.13 -17.07 3.15
N GLY A 462 -16.10 -16.22 2.85
CA GLY A 462 -15.92 -15.02 2.04
C GLY A 462 -14.95 -14.04 2.69
N LEU A 463 -15.09 -13.78 3.99
CA LEU A 463 -14.20 -12.88 4.74
C LEU A 463 -12.74 -13.33 4.67
N ILE A 464 -12.46 -14.63 4.86
CA ILE A 464 -11.11 -15.18 4.76
C ILE A 464 -10.58 -15.03 3.32
N LEU A 465 -11.38 -15.35 2.30
CA LEU A 465 -10.97 -15.24 0.90
C LEU A 465 -10.66 -13.80 0.50
N VAL A 466 -11.48 -12.83 0.93
CA VAL A 466 -11.24 -11.39 0.70
C VAL A 466 -10.01 -10.90 1.46
N SER A 467 -9.79 -11.38 2.69
CA SER A 467 -8.61 -11.05 3.48
C SER A 467 -7.32 -11.55 2.81
N LEU A 468 -7.31 -12.79 2.33
CA LEU A 468 -6.18 -13.37 1.58
C LEU A 468 -5.91 -12.59 0.28
N GLY A 469 -6.95 -12.24 -0.47
CA GLY A 469 -6.82 -11.40 -1.66
C GLY A 469 -6.25 -10.00 -1.36
N THR A 470 -6.63 -9.42 -0.21
CA THR A 470 -6.10 -8.15 0.28
C THR A 470 -4.61 -8.28 0.64
N LEU A 471 -4.20 -9.34 1.33
CA LEU A 471 -2.79 -9.61 1.65
C LEU A 471 -1.92 -9.76 0.39
N LEU A 472 -2.40 -10.51 -0.61
CA LEU A 472 -1.72 -10.61 -1.91
C LEU A 472 -1.57 -9.25 -2.58
N SER A 473 -2.61 -8.41 -2.51
CA SER A 473 -2.60 -7.06 -3.08
C SER A 473 -1.64 -6.13 -2.33
N ILE A 474 -1.54 -6.25 -1.00
CA ILE A 474 -0.56 -5.52 -0.18
C ILE A 474 0.85 -5.89 -0.61
N TRP A 475 1.14 -7.19 -0.75
CA TRP A 475 2.45 -7.67 -1.20
C TRP A 475 2.81 -7.15 -2.58
N LEU A 476 1.89 -7.23 -3.55
CA LEU A 476 2.12 -6.71 -4.90
C LEU A 476 2.34 -5.19 -4.92
N CYS A 477 1.53 -4.43 -4.18
CA CYS A 477 1.71 -2.98 -4.06
C CYS A 477 3.03 -2.63 -3.37
N TYR A 478 3.44 -3.41 -2.36
CA TYR A 478 4.73 -3.20 -1.68
C TYR A 478 5.90 -3.40 -2.63
N LEU A 479 5.88 -4.43 -3.49
CA LEU A 479 6.90 -4.63 -4.52
C LEU A 479 6.97 -3.46 -5.52
N ILE A 480 5.82 -2.91 -5.90
CA ILE A 480 5.76 -1.72 -6.77
C ILE A 480 6.36 -0.51 -6.06
N LEU A 481 5.89 -0.21 -4.83
CA LEU A 481 6.28 0.98 -4.07
C LEU A 481 7.74 0.96 -3.57
N SER A 482 8.35 -0.22 -3.47
CA SER A 482 9.76 -0.39 -3.08
C SER A 482 10.72 -0.42 -4.26
N SER A 483 10.23 -0.27 -5.49
CA SER A 483 11.07 -0.34 -6.69
C SER A 483 11.66 1.02 -7.06
N PHE A 484 12.98 1.17 -6.84
CA PHE A 484 13.74 2.35 -7.25
C PHE A 484 13.66 2.62 -8.76
N LEU A 485 13.55 1.56 -9.57
CA LEU A 485 13.46 1.67 -11.02
C LEU A 485 12.12 2.27 -11.44
N LEU A 486 11.01 1.80 -10.85
CA LEU A 486 9.70 2.36 -11.15
C LEU A 486 9.59 3.80 -10.64
N GLU A 487 10.13 4.06 -9.45
CA GLU A 487 10.18 5.42 -8.87
C GLU A 487 10.94 6.39 -9.79
N GLY A 488 12.13 6.01 -10.26
CA GLY A 488 12.92 6.80 -11.21
C GLY A 488 12.21 7.00 -12.56
N LEU A 489 11.59 5.94 -13.10
CA LEU A 489 10.84 6.02 -14.36
C LEU A 489 9.67 7.01 -14.27
N PHE A 490 8.83 6.92 -13.24
CA PHE A 490 7.64 7.78 -13.10
C PHE A 490 7.99 9.23 -12.70
N SER A 491 9.11 9.42 -11.99
CA SER A 491 9.66 10.76 -11.68
C SER A 491 10.13 11.46 -12.95
N PHE A 492 10.95 10.78 -13.75
CA PHE A 492 11.61 11.38 -14.91
C PHE A 492 10.73 11.40 -16.17
N TYR A 493 9.88 10.37 -16.36
CA TYR A 493 8.98 10.18 -17.51
C TYR A 493 7.50 10.14 -17.07
N PRO A 494 6.89 11.28 -16.70
CA PRO A 494 5.46 11.40 -16.42
C PRO A 494 4.53 10.75 -17.44
N GLU A 495 4.92 10.69 -18.71
CA GLU A 495 4.11 10.11 -19.77
C GLU A 495 3.71 8.65 -19.49
N PHE A 496 4.44 7.91 -18.64
CA PHE A 496 4.00 6.60 -18.16
C PHE A 496 2.63 6.63 -17.46
N TYR A 497 2.21 7.76 -16.90
CA TYR A 497 0.84 7.93 -16.39
C TYR A 497 -0.22 7.80 -17.49
N LEU A 498 0.08 8.24 -18.73
CA LEU A 498 -0.83 8.05 -19.87
C LEU A 498 -0.96 6.56 -20.21
N LEU A 499 0.15 5.81 -20.14
CA LEU A 499 0.13 4.37 -20.36
C LEU A 499 -0.66 3.63 -19.27
N VAL A 500 -0.46 4.01 -18.01
CA VAL A 500 -1.23 3.47 -16.86
C VAL A 500 -2.71 3.78 -17.02
N LEU A 501 -3.06 5.04 -17.35
CA LEU A 501 -4.45 5.46 -17.56
C LEU A 501 -5.09 4.73 -18.74
N ALA A 502 -4.40 4.62 -19.88
CA ALA A 502 -4.86 3.86 -21.03
C ALA A 502 -5.15 2.40 -20.68
N SER A 503 -4.24 1.80 -19.90
CA SER A 503 -4.37 0.42 -19.44
C SER A 503 -5.53 0.25 -18.46
N GLN A 504 -5.75 1.19 -17.54
CA GLN A 504 -6.90 1.20 -16.64
C GLN A 504 -8.23 1.34 -17.39
N ILE A 505 -8.30 2.24 -18.39
CA ILE A 505 -9.49 2.39 -19.25
C ILE A 505 -9.75 1.09 -20.01
N TYR A 506 -8.72 0.49 -20.58
CA TYR A 506 -8.83 -0.78 -21.30
C TYR A 506 -9.36 -1.90 -20.39
N ILE A 507 -8.78 -2.08 -19.20
CA ILE A 507 -9.26 -3.07 -18.22
C ILE A 507 -10.69 -2.75 -17.76
N GLY A 508 -11.05 -1.48 -17.58
CA GLY A 508 -12.40 -1.07 -17.22
C GLY A 508 -13.45 -1.37 -18.30
N GLN A 509 -13.03 -1.47 -19.56
CA GLN A 509 -13.88 -1.85 -20.69
C GLN A 509 -13.82 -3.35 -21.01
N TRP A 510 -12.96 -4.10 -20.32
CA TRP A 510 -12.76 -5.53 -20.55
C TRP A 510 -14.03 -6.32 -20.26
N THR A 511 -14.47 -7.13 -21.22
CA THR A 511 -15.65 -7.98 -21.10
C THR A 511 -15.34 -9.47 -20.99
N GLY A 512 -14.05 -9.84 -21.08
CA GLY A 512 -13.61 -11.24 -21.04
C GLY A 512 -13.90 -11.95 -19.71
N LEU A 513 -13.80 -13.29 -19.77
CA LEU A 513 -13.90 -14.18 -18.62
C LEU A 513 -12.69 -14.03 -17.70
N ARG A 514 -12.93 -13.87 -16.39
CA ARG A 514 -11.86 -13.85 -15.39
C ARG A 514 -11.16 -15.19 -15.28
N PHE A 515 -9.90 -15.22 -14.84
CA PHE A 515 -9.21 -16.49 -14.55
C PHE A 515 -9.97 -17.34 -13.51
N SER A 516 -10.55 -16.72 -12.48
CA SER A 516 -11.41 -17.43 -11.53
C SER A 516 -12.71 -17.96 -12.15
N GLU A 517 -13.23 -17.33 -13.19
CA GLU A 517 -14.41 -17.78 -13.94
C GLU A 517 -14.09 -18.92 -14.88
N LEU A 518 -12.89 -18.93 -15.48
CA LEU A 518 -12.40 -20.06 -16.26
C LEU A 518 -12.37 -21.34 -15.41
N TYR A 519 -11.93 -21.24 -14.15
CA TYR A 519 -12.02 -22.36 -13.22
C TYR A 519 -13.47 -22.69 -12.82
N ARG A 520 -14.30 -21.66 -12.52
CA ARG A 520 -15.69 -21.82 -12.08
C ARG A 520 -16.58 -22.52 -13.12
N PHE A 521 -16.37 -22.23 -14.40
CA PHE A 521 -17.18 -22.74 -15.51
C PHE A 521 -16.48 -23.85 -16.30
N ARG A 522 -15.36 -24.40 -15.80
CA ARG A 522 -14.53 -25.39 -16.50
C ARG A 522 -15.26 -26.59 -17.11
N LYS A 523 -16.42 -26.97 -16.57
CA LYS A 523 -17.22 -28.10 -17.07
C LYS A 523 -18.04 -27.78 -18.32
N ILE A 524 -18.32 -26.49 -18.55
CA ILE A 524 -19.13 -25.98 -19.66
C ILE A 524 -18.31 -25.08 -20.60
N LEU A 525 -16.99 -24.98 -20.37
CA LEU A 525 -16.07 -24.33 -21.30
C LEU A 525 -15.77 -25.29 -22.45
N GLY A 526 -15.93 -24.81 -23.70
CA GLY A 526 -15.68 -25.59 -24.91
C GLY A 526 -16.94 -25.94 -25.71
N ASP A 527 -18.13 -25.56 -25.24
CA ASP A 527 -19.34 -25.56 -26.06
C ASP A 527 -19.39 -24.26 -26.89
N ASP A 528 -18.99 -24.37 -28.16
CA ASP A 528 -18.97 -23.24 -29.10
C ASP A 528 -20.38 -22.78 -29.51
N GLU A 529 -21.40 -23.67 -29.40
CA GLU A 529 -22.80 -23.31 -29.68
C GLU A 529 -23.40 -22.50 -28.52
N ASN A 530 -22.99 -22.80 -27.28
CA ASN A 530 -23.47 -22.12 -26.07
C ASN A 530 -22.33 -21.49 -25.26
N PRO A 531 -21.73 -20.38 -25.72
CA PRO A 531 -20.61 -19.75 -25.03
C PRO A 531 -20.99 -19.21 -23.64
N VAL A 532 -20.03 -19.24 -22.71
CA VAL A 532 -20.21 -18.80 -21.32
C VAL A 532 -20.12 -17.28 -21.18
N ILE A 533 -20.99 -16.71 -20.35
CA ILE A 533 -20.96 -15.30 -19.97
C ILE A 533 -20.25 -15.13 -18.64
N GLY A 534 -19.22 -14.28 -18.66
CA GLY A 534 -18.55 -13.80 -17.45
C GLY A 534 -19.28 -12.64 -16.80
N ILE A 535 -18.92 -12.36 -15.56
CA ILE A 535 -19.48 -11.25 -14.78
C ILE A 535 -19.18 -9.89 -15.42
N ASN A 536 -18.08 -9.77 -16.15
CA ASN A 536 -17.67 -8.53 -16.82
C ASN A 536 -18.61 -8.21 -18.00
N GLU A 537 -18.80 -9.16 -18.92
CA GLU A 537 -19.80 -9.05 -19.98
C GLU A 537 -21.21 -8.84 -19.41
N ARG A 538 -21.60 -9.61 -18.38
CA ARG A 538 -22.91 -9.44 -17.73
C ARG A 538 -23.10 -8.01 -17.22
N ASN A 539 -22.10 -7.43 -16.57
CA ASN A 539 -22.22 -6.08 -16.04
C ASN A 539 -22.22 -5.02 -17.14
N ARG A 540 -21.35 -5.14 -18.15
CA ARG A 540 -21.18 -4.11 -19.17
C ARG A 540 -22.17 -4.28 -20.34
N GLY A 541 -22.20 -5.44 -20.96
CA GLY A 541 -23.00 -5.73 -22.17
C GLY A 541 -24.48 -6.00 -21.91
N LEU A 542 -24.84 -6.44 -20.70
CA LEU A 542 -26.26 -6.66 -20.32
C LEU A 542 -26.77 -5.57 -19.39
N ILE A 543 -26.20 -5.39 -18.20
CA ILE A 543 -26.76 -4.46 -17.21
C ILE A 543 -26.56 -3.00 -17.63
N ILE A 544 -25.32 -2.53 -17.78
CA ILE A 544 -25.06 -1.10 -18.07
C ILE A 544 -25.59 -0.71 -19.45
N ALA A 545 -25.48 -1.60 -20.43
CA ALA A 545 -25.94 -1.32 -21.79
C ALA A 545 -27.47 -1.35 -21.94
N ARG A 546 -28.21 -2.13 -21.13
CA ARG A 546 -29.65 -2.37 -21.35
C ARG A 546 -30.55 -1.89 -20.22
N ASN A 547 -30.03 -1.55 -19.05
CA ASN A 547 -30.82 -1.13 -17.89
C ASN A 547 -30.53 0.32 -17.49
N ASP A 548 -31.58 1.12 -17.34
CA ASP A 548 -31.47 2.47 -16.78
C ASP A 548 -31.16 2.42 -15.26
N LYS A 549 -30.30 3.34 -14.78
CA LYS A 549 -29.92 3.42 -13.36
C LYS A 549 -31.10 3.65 -12.42
N LYS A 550 -32.11 4.41 -12.83
CA LYS A 550 -33.33 4.66 -12.04
C LYS A 550 -34.15 3.38 -11.90
N LEU A 551 -34.28 2.60 -12.97
CA LEU A 551 -34.99 1.31 -12.95
C LEU A 551 -34.25 0.27 -12.12
N LEU A 552 -32.91 0.28 -12.12
CA LEU A 552 -32.13 -0.56 -11.22
C LEU A 552 -32.33 -0.23 -9.75
N ARG A 553 -32.52 1.06 -9.41
CA ARG A 553 -32.87 1.48 -8.04
C ARG A 553 -34.30 1.05 -7.68
N LEU A 554 -35.24 1.20 -8.61
CA LEU A 554 -36.62 0.72 -8.43
C LEU A 554 -36.66 -0.79 -8.16
N ALA A 555 -35.90 -1.58 -8.91
CA ALA A 555 -35.82 -3.03 -8.72
C ALA A 555 -35.11 -3.46 -7.42
N ALA A 556 -34.25 -2.62 -6.85
CA ALA A 556 -33.63 -2.89 -5.55
C ALA A 556 -34.60 -2.63 -4.38
N ASP A 557 -35.54 -1.70 -4.57
CA ASP A 557 -36.61 -1.40 -3.61
C ASP A 557 -37.77 -2.39 -3.77
N LYS A 558 -37.92 -3.31 -2.83
CA LYS A 558 -38.92 -4.39 -2.89
C LYS A 558 -40.35 -3.86 -2.82
N LEU A 559 -40.62 -2.87 -1.98
CA LEU A 559 -41.94 -2.27 -1.83
C LEU A 559 -42.34 -1.47 -3.07
N ALA A 560 -41.41 -0.67 -3.63
CA ALA A 560 -41.67 0.07 -4.85
C ALA A 560 -41.86 -0.87 -6.06
N THR A 561 -41.08 -1.96 -6.12
CA THR A 561 -41.25 -3.06 -7.08
C THR A 561 -42.65 -3.65 -6.97
N LYS A 562 -43.11 -3.99 -5.77
CA LYS A 562 -44.46 -4.54 -5.55
C LYS A 562 -45.57 -3.62 -6.06
N THR A 563 -45.54 -2.34 -5.66
CA THR A 563 -46.52 -1.35 -6.13
C THR A 563 -46.54 -1.22 -7.66
N GLN A 564 -45.40 -1.38 -8.31
CA GLN A 564 -45.33 -1.36 -9.77
C GLN A 564 -45.89 -2.65 -10.38
N LEU A 565 -45.64 -3.81 -9.79
CA LEU A 565 -46.17 -5.10 -10.26
C LEU A 565 -47.71 -5.20 -10.07
N GLU A 566 -48.26 -4.66 -8.98
CA GLU A 566 -49.71 -4.62 -8.73
C GLU A 566 -50.47 -3.88 -9.83
N LYS A 567 -49.93 -2.78 -10.35
CA LYS A 567 -50.54 -2.02 -11.46
C LYS A 567 -50.67 -2.83 -12.75
N PHE A 568 -49.88 -3.87 -12.90
CA PHE A 568 -49.90 -4.79 -14.05
C PHE A 568 -50.69 -6.07 -13.75
N ASN A 569 -51.42 -6.12 -12.64
CA ASN A 569 -52.17 -7.30 -12.17
C ASN A 569 -51.28 -8.56 -12.05
N ILE A 570 -50.01 -8.38 -11.66
CA ILE A 570 -49.08 -9.49 -11.45
C ILE A 570 -49.25 -10.00 -10.00
N PRO A 571 -49.53 -11.30 -9.78
CA PRO A 571 -49.68 -11.85 -8.45
C PRO A 571 -48.41 -11.71 -7.60
N ILE A 572 -48.55 -11.08 -6.44
CA ILE A 572 -47.49 -10.89 -5.44
C ILE A 572 -48.02 -11.16 -4.03
N PRO A 573 -47.17 -11.49 -3.05
CA PRO A 573 -47.58 -11.55 -1.65
C PRO A 573 -48.04 -10.16 -1.17
N SER A 574 -49.21 -10.11 -0.52
CA SER A 574 -49.72 -8.86 0.06
C SER A 574 -48.79 -8.34 1.17
N THR A 575 -48.79 -7.03 1.38
CA THR A 575 -48.03 -6.40 2.48
C THR A 575 -48.99 -6.14 3.63
N LEU A 576 -48.78 -6.80 4.76
CA LEU A 576 -49.66 -6.73 5.94
C LEU A 576 -49.42 -5.47 6.77
N LEU A 577 -48.15 -5.12 6.96
CA LEU A 577 -47.74 -3.92 7.71
C LEU A 577 -46.40 -3.42 7.16
N LYS A 578 -46.21 -2.10 7.17
CA LYS A 578 -44.93 -1.44 6.87
C LYS A 578 -44.58 -0.48 8.01
N ILE A 579 -43.33 -0.48 8.42
CA ILE A 579 -42.78 0.37 9.49
C ILE A 579 -41.53 1.02 8.94
N GLY A 580 -41.59 2.33 8.70
CA GLY A 580 -40.50 3.10 8.11
C GLY A 580 -39.70 3.94 9.10
N ASN A 581 -40.19 4.10 10.34
CA ASN A 581 -39.49 4.86 11.38
C ASN A 581 -39.82 4.33 12.77
N LEU A 582 -39.00 4.71 13.76
CA LEU A 582 -39.14 4.24 15.14
C LEU A 582 -40.47 4.70 15.79
N ALA A 583 -41.04 5.82 15.37
CA ALA A 583 -42.33 6.29 15.89
C ALA A 583 -43.49 5.36 15.50
N GLN A 584 -43.39 4.69 14.34
CA GLN A 584 -44.38 3.72 13.87
C GLN A 584 -44.27 2.35 14.56
N LEU A 585 -43.27 2.11 15.43
CA LEU A 585 -43.17 0.85 16.17
C LEU A 585 -44.32 0.64 17.17
N SER A 586 -45.06 1.69 17.54
CA SER A 586 -46.28 1.57 18.34
C SER A 586 -47.37 0.75 17.63
N LEU A 587 -47.43 0.82 16.29
CA LEU A 587 -48.37 0.05 15.47
C LEU A 587 -48.04 -1.45 15.47
N LEU A 588 -46.80 -1.81 15.82
CA LEU A 588 -46.35 -3.20 15.80
C LEU A 588 -47.03 -4.03 16.90
N ASP A 589 -47.22 -3.46 18.09
CA ASP A 589 -47.71 -4.22 19.23
C ASP A 589 -49.16 -4.71 19.00
N GLU A 590 -50.01 -3.85 18.43
CA GLU A 590 -51.37 -4.22 18.02
C GLU A 590 -51.38 -5.27 16.90
N PHE A 591 -50.48 -5.13 15.92
CA PHE A 591 -50.33 -6.09 14.83
C PHE A 591 -49.89 -7.48 15.32
N LEU A 592 -48.91 -7.56 16.22
CA LEU A 592 -48.38 -8.82 16.75
C LEU A 592 -49.41 -9.59 17.58
N VAL A 593 -50.36 -8.90 18.22
CA VAL A 593 -51.45 -9.55 18.97
C VAL A 593 -52.40 -10.31 18.03
N ASN A 594 -52.66 -9.78 16.84
CA ASN A 594 -53.68 -10.31 15.93
C ASN A 594 -53.15 -11.29 14.88
N ILE A 595 -51.83 -11.41 14.75
CA ILE A 595 -51.20 -12.29 13.76
C ILE A 595 -50.60 -13.55 14.40
N ARG A 596 -50.71 -14.67 13.68
CA ARG A 596 -50.17 -15.97 14.09
C ARG A 596 -48.97 -16.42 13.27
N GLN A 597 -48.91 -16.04 12.00
CA GLN A 597 -47.89 -16.46 11.04
C GLN A 597 -47.56 -15.30 10.09
N PHE A 598 -46.27 -15.07 9.82
CA PHE A 598 -45.82 -14.01 8.91
C PHE A 598 -44.37 -14.17 8.51
N ALA A 599 -43.97 -13.45 7.46
CA ALA A 599 -42.58 -13.18 7.12
C ALA A 599 -42.28 -11.68 7.31
N LEU A 600 -41.34 -11.36 8.18
CA LEU A 600 -40.78 -10.01 8.34
C LEU A 600 -39.54 -9.89 7.45
N LYS A 601 -39.48 -8.83 6.63
CA LYS A 601 -38.43 -8.62 5.64
C LYS A 601 -37.94 -7.16 5.63
N PRO A 602 -36.63 -6.92 5.36
CA PRO A 602 -36.11 -5.60 5.03
C PRO A 602 -36.37 -5.24 3.56
N ASN A 603 -36.71 -3.98 3.30
CA ASN A 603 -36.98 -3.47 1.96
C ASN A 603 -35.73 -3.43 1.07
N GLN A 604 -34.58 -3.02 1.61
CA GLN A 604 -33.31 -2.92 0.88
C GLN A 604 -32.31 -4.05 1.23
N GLY A 605 -32.73 -5.07 1.99
CA GLY A 605 -31.84 -6.17 2.39
C GLY A 605 -31.56 -7.19 1.28
N SER A 606 -30.40 -7.86 1.37
CA SER A 606 -29.94 -8.83 0.36
C SER A 606 -29.60 -10.21 0.94
N GLN A 607 -29.54 -11.22 0.07
CA GLN A 607 -29.15 -12.61 0.39
C GLN A 607 -30.00 -13.31 1.47
N GLY A 608 -31.19 -12.78 1.77
CA GLY A 608 -32.05 -13.30 2.83
C GLY A 608 -31.64 -12.88 4.25
N ASN A 609 -30.76 -11.89 4.40
CA ASN A 609 -30.41 -11.31 5.69
C ASN A 609 -31.51 -10.38 6.19
N GLY A 610 -31.71 -10.37 7.52
CA GLY A 610 -32.80 -9.63 8.18
C GLY A 610 -34.19 -10.26 8.06
N ILE A 611 -34.35 -11.37 7.32
CA ILE A 611 -35.64 -12.06 7.17
C ILE A 611 -35.95 -12.90 8.42
N LEU A 612 -37.13 -12.71 9.01
CA LEU A 612 -37.67 -13.56 10.08
C LEU A 612 -38.95 -14.24 9.59
N ILE A 613 -38.96 -15.56 9.66
CA ILE A 613 -40.12 -16.39 9.31
C ILE A 613 -40.74 -16.94 10.59
N ILE A 614 -42.00 -16.59 10.83
CA ILE A 614 -42.82 -17.08 11.94
C ILE A 614 -43.87 -18.05 11.41
N VAL A 615 -43.83 -19.28 11.90
CA VAL A 615 -44.70 -20.39 11.46
C VAL A 615 -45.84 -20.69 12.43
N ASP A 616 -45.73 -20.26 13.69
CA ASP A 616 -46.81 -20.40 14.67
C ASP A 616 -46.62 -19.42 15.83
N ARG A 617 -47.64 -19.31 16.68
CA ARG A 617 -47.60 -18.58 17.94
C ARG A 617 -48.17 -19.46 19.06
N VAL A 618 -47.41 -19.58 20.15
CA VAL A 618 -47.81 -20.30 21.37
C VAL A 618 -47.74 -19.32 22.55
N GLY A 619 -48.90 -18.85 23.00
CA GLY A 619 -48.99 -17.80 24.03
C GLY A 619 -48.40 -16.47 23.54
N GLU A 620 -47.43 -15.92 24.28
CA GLU A 620 -46.71 -14.68 23.92
C GLU A 620 -45.41 -14.92 23.14
N CYS A 621 -45.13 -16.17 22.77
CA CYS A 621 -43.95 -16.53 22.00
C CYS A 621 -44.33 -16.95 20.58
N PHE A 622 -43.68 -16.36 19.59
CA PHE A 622 -43.66 -16.83 18.22
C PHE A 622 -42.68 -17.98 18.04
N VAL A 623 -43.02 -18.92 17.16
CA VAL A 623 -42.18 -20.04 16.77
C VAL A 623 -41.63 -19.78 15.37
N THR A 624 -40.32 -19.78 15.23
CA THR A 624 -39.63 -19.64 13.94
C THR A 624 -39.63 -20.96 13.17
N ALA A 625 -39.34 -20.92 11.86
CA ALA A 625 -39.24 -22.11 11.01
C ALA A 625 -38.28 -23.20 11.54
N ASN A 626 -37.24 -22.80 12.29
CA ASN A 626 -36.25 -23.73 12.87
C ASN A 626 -36.58 -24.12 14.32
N GLY A 627 -37.81 -23.88 14.77
CA GLY A 627 -38.31 -24.26 16.11
C GLY A 627 -37.88 -23.34 17.26
N LYS A 628 -37.10 -22.27 16.99
CA LYS A 628 -36.71 -21.30 18.03
C LYS A 628 -37.90 -20.44 18.44
N LYS A 629 -38.04 -20.16 19.73
CA LYS A 629 -39.03 -19.23 20.27
C LYS A 629 -38.52 -17.79 20.24
N LYS A 630 -39.40 -16.85 19.87
CA LYS A 630 -39.15 -15.41 19.80
C LYS A 630 -40.26 -14.65 20.50
N THR A 631 -39.90 -13.77 21.43
CA THR A 631 -40.86 -12.91 22.13
C THR A 631 -41.27 -11.74 21.24
N PHE A 632 -42.31 -11.00 21.63
CA PHE A 632 -42.71 -9.77 20.94
C PHE A 632 -41.59 -8.73 20.96
N SER A 633 -40.87 -8.64 22.08
CA SER A 633 -39.69 -7.78 22.22
C SER A 633 -38.60 -8.14 21.20
N ASP A 634 -38.36 -9.43 20.93
CA ASP A 634 -37.40 -9.86 19.92
C ASP A 634 -37.80 -9.41 18.51
N VAL A 635 -39.09 -9.49 18.17
CA VAL A 635 -39.61 -9.05 16.86
C VAL A 635 -39.52 -7.52 16.73
N ARG A 636 -39.88 -6.79 17.78
CA ARG A 636 -39.75 -5.33 17.86
C ARG A 636 -38.30 -4.89 17.69
N LYS A 637 -37.38 -5.57 18.37
CA LYS A 637 -35.95 -5.35 18.21
C LYS A 637 -35.50 -5.59 16.77
N GLN A 638 -35.91 -6.71 16.17
CA GLN A 638 -35.56 -7.00 14.78
C GLN A 638 -36.09 -5.95 13.79
N CYS A 639 -37.29 -5.41 14.01
CA CYS A 639 -37.81 -4.29 13.22
C CYS A 639 -36.94 -3.02 13.40
N SER A 640 -36.54 -2.70 14.63
CA SER A 640 -35.64 -1.59 14.91
C SER A 640 -34.27 -1.76 14.26
N ASP A 641 -33.72 -2.98 14.24
CA ASP A 641 -32.46 -3.29 13.57
C ASP A 641 -32.57 -3.09 12.05
N ILE A 642 -33.71 -3.46 11.44
CA ILE A 642 -33.99 -3.18 10.02
C ILE A 642 -34.07 -1.67 9.78
N ILE A 643 -34.89 -0.94 10.53
CA ILE A 643 -35.12 0.50 10.33
C ILE A 643 -33.82 1.30 10.48
N SER A 644 -32.96 0.90 11.43
CA SER A 644 -31.65 1.52 11.65
C SER A 644 -30.58 1.13 10.62
N GLY A 645 -30.95 0.40 9.58
CA GLY A 645 -30.06 0.05 8.47
C GLY A 645 -29.13 -1.12 8.74
N SER A 646 -29.32 -1.91 9.81
CA SER A 646 -28.42 -3.02 10.16
C SER A 646 -28.37 -4.12 9.10
N TYR A 647 -29.42 -4.22 8.26
CA TYR A 647 -29.51 -5.18 7.15
C TYR A 647 -29.51 -4.51 5.77
N SER A 648 -29.39 -3.17 5.72
CA SER A 648 -29.27 -2.41 4.48
C SER A 648 -27.84 -2.51 3.93
N GLN A 649 -27.68 -2.67 2.62
CA GLN A 649 -26.35 -2.78 1.99
C GLN A 649 -25.47 -1.54 2.21
N THR A 650 -26.08 -0.36 2.32
CA THR A 650 -25.38 0.91 2.55
C THR A 650 -25.33 1.29 4.02
N GLY A 651 -26.13 0.63 4.87
CA GLY A 651 -26.33 1.04 6.26
C GLY A 651 -27.26 2.23 6.41
N ASP A 652 -27.89 2.69 5.33
CA ASP A 652 -28.93 3.72 5.37
C ASP A 652 -30.19 3.18 6.04
N GLU A 653 -31.04 4.08 6.53
CA GLU A 653 -32.35 3.73 7.07
C GLU A 653 -33.15 2.89 6.07
N ASP A 654 -33.87 1.89 6.58
CA ASP A 654 -34.64 0.94 5.77
C ASP A 654 -36.09 0.85 6.26
N ILE A 655 -36.93 0.17 5.49
CA ILE A 655 -38.33 -0.10 5.85
C ILE A 655 -38.47 -1.58 6.21
N ALA A 656 -38.95 -1.83 7.42
CA ALA A 656 -39.37 -3.16 7.85
C ALA A 656 -40.80 -3.40 7.36
N TYR A 657 -41.04 -4.52 6.68
CA TYR A 657 -42.37 -4.86 6.21
C TYR A 657 -42.72 -6.33 6.44
N PHE A 658 -44.01 -6.59 6.61
CA PHE A 658 -44.57 -7.89 6.93
C PHE A 658 -45.39 -8.43 5.76
N GLU A 659 -45.24 -9.72 5.48
CA GLU A 659 -46.00 -10.47 4.49
C GLU A 659 -46.66 -11.69 5.12
N PRO A 660 -47.75 -12.21 4.53
CA PRO A 660 -48.28 -13.51 4.89
C PRO A 660 -47.21 -14.60 4.75
N LEU A 661 -47.30 -15.63 5.58
CA LEU A 661 -46.50 -16.84 5.38
C LEU A 661 -47.02 -17.58 4.15
N ILE A 662 -46.17 -17.74 3.14
CA ILE A 662 -46.50 -18.44 1.90
C ILE A 662 -46.48 -19.94 2.15
N ILE A 663 -47.55 -20.63 1.76
CA ILE A 663 -47.67 -22.08 1.92
C ILE A 663 -47.32 -22.71 0.59
N GLN A 664 -46.18 -23.42 0.54
CA GLN A 664 -45.67 -24.01 -0.69
C GLN A 664 -46.61 -25.07 -1.27
N HIS A 665 -46.74 -25.09 -2.60
CA HIS A 665 -47.52 -26.08 -3.34
C HIS A 665 -47.10 -27.52 -3.03
N ASP A 666 -48.07 -28.43 -2.90
CA ASP A 666 -47.89 -29.81 -2.41
C ASP A 666 -46.77 -30.58 -3.12
N LEU A 667 -46.67 -30.45 -4.46
CA LEU A 667 -45.59 -31.05 -5.25
C LEU A 667 -44.19 -30.59 -4.78
N LEU A 668 -43.99 -29.29 -4.56
CA LEU A 668 -42.70 -28.76 -4.14
C LEU A 668 -42.44 -29.04 -2.66
N GLN A 669 -43.48 -29.01 -1.83
CA GLN A 669 -43.40 -29.34 -0.40
C GLN A 669 -42.96 -30.81 -0.18
N ASN A 670 -43.41 -31.73 -1.03
CA ASN A 670 -42.97 -33.12 -1.00
C ASN A 670 -41.48 -33.28 -1.37
N LEU A 671 -40.97 -32.45 -2.28
CA LEU A 671 -39.58 -32.50 -2.73
C LEU A 671 -38.63 -31.80 -1.77
N ALA A 672 -39.03 -30.67 -1.20
CA ALA A 672 -38.26 -29.87 -0.25
C ALA A 672 -39.13 -29.54 0.98
N PRO A 673 -39.14 -30.41 2.00
CA PRO A 673 -40.03 -30.26 3.15
C PRO A 673 -39.65 -29.10 4.09
N PHE A 674 -38.44 -28.56 3.96
CA PHE A 674 -37.91 -27.51 4.83
C PHE A 674 -37.74 -26.20 4.05
N GLY A 675 -38.62 -25.22 4.28
CA GLY A 675 -38.51 -23.88 3.70
C GLY A 675 -39.30 -23.71 2.40
N LEU A 676 -39.05 -22.58 1.71
CA LEU A 676 -39.76 -22.20 0.47
C LEU A 676 -38.82 -22.33 -0.72
N SER A 677 -39.20 -23.14 -1.71
CA SER A 677 -38.50 -23.18 -3.00
C SER A 677 -38.89 -21.99 -3.85
N ASP A 678 -37.93 -21.50 -4.64
CA ASP A 678 -38.18 -20.43 -5.59
C ASP A 678 -37.66 -20.83 -6.99
N ILE A 679 -38.34 -20.33 -8.01
CA ILE A 679 -38.00 -20.48 -9.41
C ILE A 679 -37.42 -19.16 -9.87
N ARG A 680 -36.13 -19.16 -10.18
CA ARG A 680 -35.46 -18.03 -10.80
C ARG A 680 -35.58 -18.11 -12.30
N VAL A 681 -36.23 -17.12 -12.89
CA VAL A 681 -36.38 -16.95 -14.34
C VAL A 681 -35.57 -15.73 -14.78
N ILE A 682 -34.65 -15.90 -15.73
CA ILE A 682 -33.91 -14.79 -16.33
C ILE A 682 -34.63 -14.36 -17.60
N VAL A 683 -34.91 -13.06 -17.69
CA VAL A 683 -35.60 -12.44 -18.81
C VAL A 683 -34.70 -11.39 -19.44
N SER A 684 -34.60 -11.40 -20.77
CA SER A 684 -33.93 -10.35 -21.53
C SER A 684 -34.71 -10.02 -22.81
N LYS A 685 -34.86 -8.72 -23.11
CA LYS A 685 -35.57 -8.21 -24.30
C LYS A 685 -36.94 -8.87 -24.57
N GLY A 686 -37.73 -9.09 -23.52
CA GLY A 686 -39.08 -9.66 -23.60
C GLY A 686 -39.13 -11.18 -23.65
N LYS A 687 -37.99 -11.89 -23.60
CA LYS A 687 -37.90 -13.34 -23.72
C LYS A 687 -37.28 -13.97 -22.47
N VAL A 688 -37.78 -15.14 -22.08
CA VAL A 688 -37.14 -15.96 -21.05
C VAL A 688 -35.92 -16.65 -21.66
N VAL A 689 -34.76 -16.44 -21.05
CA VAL A 689 -33.46 -16.94 -21.53
C VAL A 689 -33.03 -18.20 -20.77
N SER A 690 -33.34 -18.28 -19.48
CA SER A 690 -32.97 -19.41 -18.64
C SER A 690 -33.85 -19.46 -17.39
N ALA A 691 -34.07 -20.65 -16.85
CA ALA A 691 -34.75 -20.82 -15.59
C ALA A 691 -34.10 -21.89 -14.70
N MET A 692 -34.20 -21.75 -13.39
CA MET A 692 -33.80 -22.79 -12.45
C MET A 692 -34.70 -22.78 -11.23
N LEU A 693 -34.95 -23.96 -10.66
CA LEU A 693 -35.57 -24.12 -9.36
C LEU A 693 -34.46 -24.18 -8.30
N ARG A 694 -34.59 -23.37 -7.26
CA ARG A 694 -33.72 -23.39 -6.08
C ARG A 694 -34.48 -24.03 -4.94
N MET A 695 -34.03 -25.20 -4.50
CA MET A 695 -34.62 -25.94 -3.41
C MET A 695 -33.80 -25.80 -2.12
N PRO A 696 -34.42 -25.39 -1.01
CA PRO A 696 -33.76 -25.34 0.29
C PRO A 696 -33.42 -26.74 0.82
N THR A 697 -32.38 -26.81 1.66
CA THR A 697 -31.94 -28.02 2.36
C THR A 697 -31.81 -27.73 3.86
N LYS A 698 -31.66 -28.77 4.69
CA LYS A 698 -31.32 -28.60 6.12
C LYS A 698 -30.01 -27.84 6.30
N GLU A 699 -29.00 -28.11 5.47
CA GLU A 699 -27.71 -27.40 5.51
C GLU A 699 -27.83 -25.92 5.08
N SER A 700 -28.85 -25.57 4.30
CA SER A 700 -29.14 -24.19 3.92
C SER A 700 -30.08 -23.46 4.88
N ASP A 701 -30.37 -24.07 6.05
CA ASP A 701 -31.26 -23.51 7.07
C ASP A 701 -32.67 -23.18 6.52
N GLY A 702 -33.14 -23.99 5.56
CA GLY A 702 -34.44 -23.78 4.90
C GLY A 702 -34.46 -22.65 3.87
N LYS A 703 -33.30 -22.11 3.46
CA LYS A 703 -33.21 -21.01 2.48
C LYS A 703 -32.84 -21.50 1.09
N ALA A 704 -33.47 -20.96 0.06
CA ALA A 704 -33.18 -21.25 -1.35
C ALA A 704 -31.95 -20.47 -1.89
N ASN A 705 -30.81 -20.58 -1.18
CA ASN A 705 -29.55 -19.93 -1.53
C ASN A 705 -28.46 -20.97 -1.90
N LEU A 706 -28.05 -21.00 -3.17
CA LEU A 706 -27.05 -21.96 -3.70
C LEU A 706 -25.71 -21.90 -2.98
N HIS A 707 -25.29 -20.70 -2.51
CA HIS A 707 -24.04 -20.55 -1.75
C HIS A 707 -24.13 -21.23 -0.37
N GLN A 708 -25.32 -21.24 0.22
CA GLN A 708 -25.64 -21.91 1.47
C GLN A 708 -26.02 -23.39 1.28
N ARG A 709 -25.64 -24.01 0.15
CA ARG A 709 -25.91 -25.44 -0.16
C ARG A 709 -27.38 -25.78 -0.43
N ALA A 710 -28.18 -24.83 -0.88
CA ALA A 710 -29.43 -25.15 -1.57
C ALA A 710 -29.14 -25.92 -2.87
N VAL A 711 -30.10 -26.74 -3.30
CA VAL A 711 -30.02 -27.46 -4.57
C VAL A 711 -30.46 -26.54 -5.71
N GLY A 712 -29.65 -26.44 -6.76
CA GLY A 712 -30.05 -25.79 -8.00
C GLY A 712 -30.46 -26.84 -9.02
N ILE A 713 -31.65 -26.68 -9.60
CA ILE A 713 -32.23 -27.62 -10.56
C ILE A 713 -32.55 -26.87 -11.84
N ALA A 714 -32.00 -27.33 -12.97
CA ALA A 714 -32.28 -26.76 -14.28
C ALA A 714 -33.71 -27.07 -14.70
N ILE A 715 -34.34 -26.10 -15.36
CA ILE A 715 -35.67 -26.23 -15.95
C ILE A 715 -35.54 -25.99 -17.44
N ASP A 716 -36.08 -26.90 -18.25
CA ASP A 716 -36.24 -26.70 -19.68
C ASP A 716 -37.35 -25.66 -19.93
N ILE A 717 -37.04 -24.63 -20.73
CA ILE A 717 -37.94 -23.47 -20.87
C ILE A 717 -39.18 -23.83 -21.70
N ALA A 718 -39.04 -24.73 -22.68
CA ALA A 718 -40.12 -25.10 -23.58
C ALA A 718 -41.18 -25.98 -22.89
N THR A 719 -40.72 -26.95 -22.09
CA THR A 719 -41.56 -27.96 -21.45
C THR A 719 -41.89 -27.65 -20.00
N GLY A 720 -40.98 -26.97 -19.27
CA GLY A 720 -41.08 -26.78 -17.83
C GLY A 720 -40.69 -28.02 -17.02
N ILE A 721 -39.99 -28.98 -17.65
CA ILE A 721 -39.52 -30.21 -17.00
C ILE A 721 -38.13 -29.97 -16.43
N THR A 722 -37.86 -30.51 -15.24
CA THR A 722 -36.53 -30.46 -14.63
C THR A 722 -35.56 -31.42 -15.32
N THR A 723 -34.36 -30.97 -15.68
CA THR A 723 -33.42 -31.74 -16.50
C THR A 723 -32.21 -32.25 -15.74
N ASN A 724 -31.64 -31.44 -14.84
CA ASN A 724 -30.51 -31.85 -14.02
C ASN A 724 -30.43 -31.02 -12.73
N ALA A 725 -29.80 -31.55 -11.69
CA ALA A 725 -29.66 -30.88 -10.40
C ALA A 725 -28.22 -30.87 -9.89
N ASN A 726 -27.86 -29.85 -9.10
CA ASN A 726 -26.50 -29.61 -8.65
C ASN A 726 -26.45 -28.97 -7.24
N ILE A 727 -25.50 -29.41 -6.43
CA ILE A 727 -25.15 -28.81 -5.13
C ILE A 727 -23.65 -28.50 -5.11
N LYS A 728 -23.28 -27.23 -4.94
CA LYS A 728 -21.88 -26.76 -4.89
C LYS A 728 -20.98 -27.34 -6.00
N GLY A 729 -21.48 -27.38 -7.23
CA GLY A 729 -20.74 -27.85 -8.41
C GLY A 729 -20.75 -29.37 -8.63
N LYS A 730 -21.39 -30.15 -7.74
CA LYS A 730 -21.58 -31.60 -7.87
C LYS A 730 -22.99 -31.90 -8.34
N THR A 731 -23.10 -32.69 -9.42
CA THR A 731 -24.37 -33.18 -9.93
C THR A 731 -25.02 -34.10 -8.90
N VAL A 732 -26.31 -33.93 -8.67
CA VAL A 732 -27.13 -34.77 -7.79
C VAL A 732 -28.39 -35.17 -8.53
N GLU A 733 -28.87 -36.40 -8.30
CA GLU A 733 -30.13 -36.87 -8.88
C GLU A 733 -31.29 -36.84 -7.88
N LYS A 734 -30.95 -36.88 -6.58
CA LYS A 734 -31.88 -36.95 -5.46
C LYS A 734 -31.65 -35.81 -4.49
N HIS A 735 -32.72 -35.37 -3.82
CA HIS A 735 -32.65 -34.37 -2.77
C HIS A 735 -31.91 -34.94 -1.54
N PRO A 736 -30.97 -34.19 -0.94
CA PRO A 736 -30.11 -34.71 0.14
C PRO A 736 -30.88 -35.09 1.40
N ASP A 737 -31.99 -34.44 1.69
CA ASP A 737 -32.71 -34.61 2.97
C ASP A 737 -33.79 -35.70 2.97
N ASN A 738 -34.40 -36.01 1.82
CA ASN A 738 -35.53 -36.97 1.73
C ASN A 738 -35.35 -38.04 0.64
N GLY A 739 -34.31 -37.95 -0.20
CA GLY A 739 -34.01 -38.94 -1.23
C GLY A 739 -34.92 -38.93 -2.46
N ASN A 740 -35.83 -37.95 -2.60
CA ASN A 740 -36.70 -37.84 -3.76
C ASN A 740 -35.91 -37.48 -5.03
N LEU A 741 -36.29 -38.07 -6.16
CA LEU A 741 -35.74 -37.71 -7.48
C LEU A 741 -36.03 -36.23 -7.78
N LEU A 742 -35.08 -35.55 -8.43
CA LEU A 742 -35.16 -34.12 -8.75
C LEU A 742 -35.29 -33.83 -10.26
N VAL A 743 -35.07 -34.85 -11.09
CA VAL A 743 -35.06 -34.77 -12.57
C VAL A 743 -36.32 -35.42 -13.13
N GLY A 744 -36.82 -34.90 -14.25
CA GLY A 744 -38.02 -35.39 -14.93
C GLY A 744 -39.33 -34.88 -14.32
N ILE A 745 -39.28 -33.83 -13.50
CA ILE A 745 -40.44 -33.30 -12.77
C ILE A 745 -41.04 -32.16 -13.58
N GLN A 746 -42.34 -32.23 -13.84
CA GLN A 746 -43.08 -31.12 -14.43
C GLN A 746 -43.34 -30.03 -13.39
N ILE A 747 -42.83 -28.82 -13.64
CA ILE A 747 -43.12 -27.67 -12.78
C ILE A 747 -44.59 -27.23 -12.99
N PRO A 748 -45.39 -27.11 -11.92
CA PRO A 748 -46.79 -26.69 -12.03
C PRO A 748 -46.88 -25.23 -12.48
N PHE A 749 -47.95 -24.89 -13.20
CA PHE A 749 -48.21 -23.53 -13.72
C PHE A 749 -47.12 -22.97 -14.66
N TRP A 750 -46.27 -23.80 -15.27
CA TRP A 750 -45.10 -23.34 -16.04
C TRP A 750 -45.41 -22.26 -17.10
N LYS A 751 -46.44 -22.46 -17.92
CA LYS A 751 -46.86 -21.47 -18.94
C LYS A 751 -47.23 -20.12 -18.33
N GLN A 752 -47.87 -20.13 -17.15
CA GLN A 752 -48.23 -18.92 -16.41
C GLN A 752 -46.98 -18.24 -15.83
N ILE A 753 -46.03 -19.02 -15.31
CA ILE A 753 -44.75 -18.52 -14.78
C ILE A 753 -43.97 -17.80 -15.87
N VAL A 754 -43.81 -18.40 -17.06
CA VAL A 754 -43.13 -17.78 -18.21
C VAL A 754 -43.81 -16.46 -18.60
N LYS A 755 -45.14 -16.46 -18.75
CA LYS A 755 -45.91 -15.25 -19.07
C LYS A 755 -45.71 -14.17 -18.01
N MET A 756 -45.81 -14.54 -16.74
CA MET A 756 -45.63 -13.64 -15.60
C MET A 756 -44.23 -13.01 -15.57
N SER A 757 -43.17 -13.80 -15.80
CA SER A 757 -41.81 -13.25 -15.88
C SER A 757 -41.64 -12.22 -16.99
N THR A 758 -42.26 -12.44 -18.16
CA THR A 758 -42.25 -11.44 -19.25
C THR A 758 -43.07 -10.18 -18.90
N LEU A 759 -44.19 -10.32 -18.18
CA LEU A 759 -44.98 -9.19 -17.69
C LEU A 759 -44.21 -8.37 -16.64
N CYS A 760 -43.43 -9.01 -15.76
CA CYS A 760 -42.56 -8.28 -14.81
C CYS A 760 -41.59 -7.35 -15.54
N GLN A 761 -41.06 -7.76 -16.70
CA GLN A 761 -40.18 -6.93 -17.50
C GLN A 761 -40.92 -5.76 -18.17
N GLN A 762 -42.18 -5.95 -18.54
CA GLN A 762 -43.01 -4.85 -19.03
C GLN A 762 -43.34 -3.85 -17.92
N ALA A 763 -43.55 -4.33 -16.70
CA ALA A 763 -43.84 -3.51 -15.53
C ALA A 763 -42.63 -2.68 -15.07
N ILE A 764 -41.46 -3.31 -15.04
CA ILE A 764 -40.17 -2.72 -14.66
C ILE A 764 -39.25 -2.93 -15.86
N THR A 765 -39.26 -1.96 -16.78
CA THR A 765 -38.69 -1.95 -18.14
C THR A 765 -37.16 -2.11 -18.23
N LEU A 766 -36.61 -3.08 -17.50
CA LEU A 766 -35.21 -3.49 -17.51
C LEU A 766 -34.96 -4.42 -18.70
N GLY A 767 -33.99 -4.11 -19.55
CA GLY A 767 -33.61 -4.99 -20.67
C GLY A 767 -32.98 -6.33 -20.25
N TYR A 768 -32.53 -6.47 -19.00
CA TYR A 768 -32.04 -7.71 -18.39
C TYR A 768 -32.40 -7.78 -16.91
N MET A 769 -33.11 -8.83 -16.49
CA MET A 769 -33.55 -9.00 -15.10
C MET A 769 -33.71 -10.48 -14.74
N GLY A 770 -33.63 -10.78 -13.44
CA GLY A 770 -34.09 -12.04 -12.86
C GLY A 770 -35.40 -11.82 -12.13
N VAL A 771 -36.33 -12.76 -12.26
CA VAL A 771 -37.60 -12.79 -11.55
C VAL A 771 -37.62 -14.04 -10.68
N ASP A 772 -37.85 -13.88 -9.39
CA ASP A 772 -37.93 -14.97 -8.44
C ASP A 772 -39.39 -15.25 -8.12
N ILE A 773 -39.84 -16.47 -8.37
CA ILE A 773 -41.25 -16.86 -8.29
C ILE A 773 -41.37 -18.04 -7.34
N CYS A 774 -42.29 -17.99 -6.39
CA CYS A 774 -42.70 -19.19 -5.64
C CYS A 774 -44.08 -19.66 -6.11
N ILE A 775 -44.48 -20.87 -5.71
CA ILE A 775 -45.79 -21.41 -6.00
C ILE A 775 -46.50 -21.67 -4.68
N ASP A 776 -47.49 -20.85 -4.39
CA ASP A 776 -48.38 -21.01 -3.25
C ASP A 776 -49.42 -22.11 -3.54
N LYS A 777 -49.85 -22.79 -2.49
CA LYS A 777 -50.80 -23.90 -2.55
C LYS A 777 -52.19 -23.46 -3.01
N GLU A 778 -52.66 -22.29 -2.59
CA GLU A 778 -54.02 -21.81 -2.87
C GLU A 778 -54.04 -20.77 -3.98
N ILE A 779 -53.08 -19.82 -3.94
CA ILE A 779 -53.05 -18.67 -4.86
C ILE A 779 -52.36 -19.02 -6.19
N GLY A 780 -51.51 -20.05 -6.19
CA GLY A 780 -50.68 -20.42 -7.34
C GLY A 780 -49.38 -19.60 -7.41
N PRO A 781 -48.84 -19.30 -8.60
CA PRO A 781 -47.52 -18.71 -8.71
C PRO A 781 -47.51 -17.21 -8.33
N LEU A 782 -46.55 -16.81 -7.49
CA LEU A 782 -46.38 -15.46 -6.92
C LEU A 782 -44.96 -14.95 -7.16
N VAL A 783 -44.81 -13.67 -7.53
CA VAL A 783 -43.49 -13.03 -7.64
C VAL A 783 -43.01 -12.60 -6.26
N LEU A 784 -41.87 -13.14 -5.83
CA LEU A 784 -41.21 -12.80 -4.56
C LEU A 784 -40.36 -11.55 -4.67
N GLU A 785 -39.49 -11.52 -5.68
CA GLU A 785 -38.59 -10.40 -5.92
C GLU A 785 -38.20 -10.30 -7.40
N VAL A 786 -37.78 -9.10 -7.78
CA VAL A 786 -37.17 -8.80 -9.06
C VAL A 786 -35.74 -8.35 -8.81
N ASN A 787 -34.80 -8.87 -9.58
CA ASN A 787 -33.40 -8.51 -9.46
C ASN A 787 -32.87 -7.96 -10.79
N GLY A 788 -32.45 -6.69 -10.81
CA GLY A 788 -31.83 -6.07 -11.98
C GLY A 788 -30.38 -6.51 -12.26
N ARG A 789 -29.79 -7.36 -11.40
CA ARG A 789 -28.41 -7.85 -11.47
C ARG A 789 -28.30 -9.36 -11.17
N PRO A 790 -29.08 -10.22 -11.85
CA PRO A 790 -29.13 -11.64 -11.53
C PRO A 790 -27.76 -12.32 -11.68
N GLY A 791 -27.51 -13.32 -10.83
CA GLY A 791 -26.27 -14.10 -10.81
C GLY A 791 -26.14 -15.03 -12.02
N ILE A 792 -24.89 -15.35 -12.37
CA ILE A 792 -24.54 -16.16 -13.55
C ILE A 792 -24.32 -17.65 -13.25
N GLU A 793 -24.54 -18.09 -12.01
CA GLU A 793 -24.36 -19.51 -11.60
C GLU A 793 -25.35 -20.45 -12.30
N ILE A 794 -26.47 -19.91 -12.78
CA ILE A 794 -27.48 -20.67 -13.53
C ILE A 794 -26.88 -21.41 -14.74
N GLN A 795 -25.77 -20.93 -15.32
CA GLN A 795 -25.06 -21.59 -16.42
C GLN A 795 -24.49 -22.96 -16.01
N ASN A 796 -23.90 -23.04 -14.82
CA ASN A 796 -23.44 -24.32 -14.25
C ASN A 796 -24.61 -25.23 -13.88
N ILE A 797 -25.75 -24.66 -13.47
CA ILE A 797 -26.95 -25.43 -13.20
C ILE A 797 -27.53 -25.97 -14.51
N GLN A 798 -27.56 -25.20 -15.58
CA GLN A 798 -28.07 -25.62 -16.90
C GLN A 798 -27.09 -26.47 -17.70
N ASN A 799 -25.85 -26.66 -17.21
CA ASN A 799 -24.74 -27.29 -17.94
C ASN A 799 -24.50 -26.70 -19.35
N ARG A 800 -24.84 -25.42 -19.55
CA ARG A 800 -24.60 -24.69 -20.81
C ARG A 800 -24.31 -23.22 -20.56
N GLY A 801 -23.50 -22.61 -21.42
CA GLY A 801 -23.35 -21.16 -21.45
C GLY A 801 -24.61 -20.50 -22.02
N LEU A 802 -24.79 -19.21 -21.75
CA LEU A 802 -26.00 -18.48 -22.16
C LEU A 802 -25.71 -17.30 -23.09
N TYR A 803 -24.46 -17.10 -23.53
CA TYR A 803 -24.04 -15.89 -24.25
C TYR A 803 -24.82 -15.68 -25.55
N ALA A 804 -25.04 -16.75 -26.32
CA ALA A 804 -25.79 -16.70 -27.57
C ALA A 804 -27.24 -16.21 -27.35
N ASP A 805 -27.91 -16.75 -26.33
CA ASP A 805 -29.33 -16.49 -26.04
C ASP A 805 -29.63 -15.03 -25.67
N TYR A 806 -28.64 -14.25 -25.20
CA TYR A 806 -28.85 -12.82 -24.91
C TYR A 806 -28.60 -11.91 -26.12
N ASN A 807 -27.96 -12.41 -27.18
CA ASN A 807 -27.65 -11.63 -28.38
C ASN A 807 -28.67 -11.87 -29.51
N SER A 808 -29.36 -13.01 -29.49
CA SER A 808 -30.61 -13.27 -30.24
C SER A 808 -31.81 -12.46 -29.73
#